data_AF-A0A3A4UWK0-F1
#
_entry.id   AF-A0A3A4UWK0-F1
#
_cell.length_a   1.000
_cell.length_b   1.000
_cell.length_c   1.000
_cell.angle_alpha   90.00
_cell.angle_beta   90.00
_cell.angle_gamma   90.00
#
_symmetry.space_group_name_H-M   'P 1'
#
loop_
_entity.id
_entity.type
_entity.pdbx_description
1 polymer ?
#
loop_
_entity_poly.entity_id
_entity_poly.type
_entity_poly.pdbx_seq_one_letter_code
_entity_poly.pdbx_strand_id
1 'polypeptide(L)'
;MFKYIVVNIFFLLFLFFPNYVIAGVQSSFITVVNPVRGEEFWEEKQTVTEVIKGQRQIIEEANIPASWLIRFDALKNQSVIEELRSLPQTHEKGLFLEVTPLWTKSSDVDYRQSFAWHSAESVLLTGYTANEREKLIDKAFSEFQSIFGYYPTSIGAWYLDSYSLEYMQGKYSITSALIVADQYTTDNYQIWGQYWSSPFYPSAKNTLIPAQSKEDKIPVVVTQWASRDPVNGYGGGVQESTYSVQANDYIDYHDLDINYFSKLVDIFTQQRYNPVNQLVVGLENSYSWSKYESEYYKQIQLIAKKKTQGSLRVETLSSFASWYKDSFPEISPEQIVIADDPLGRGGKAIWYMNPYYRVGWFYNNEGSVIRDLRQYVQGQVEPCYDKVCPSVNFATFATRVLDDVTYNQKLLIDQGKITDFSITKLKDYFVISYLNEAGKQRDIQFMPRDISINGRISSIDGLIMETQNSYKDGQEKIHLTSGSTEKFKETFFEFIFKVVSFVIFVGFVFLVPGYIFVKKLKQKEKSFNIFVSISLGLVGLTLMSLIGGYLKMFGLIWVYIAVLVVAFIFQKNYKDIQPVLFVKNIYRSLFFMILIILGTIFQNIGTARSGWVYDLGVGYWGPTGHDGIWHQALINQLTLKVPPDNPGFAGVSLSNYHYFFDLLVAASFKITGIPINDLLYRLYPILFSLLLGLGVYVLVNRLFQNKLATFISLFFIYFGGSFGWIVEFIKTKSIWGGESAFWANQPVSMNLNPPFAISLVLLTAFLLVFNVFIKEKNKTSYLILILLAGLLIEFKVYAGILVLAGLGLVAFIKIIQKEISYLVVFVGSLLVSLIVFLPQDKGAEGLLVLSPFWFIHTMIDFTDRVGWVRLSMGREAYVARGEWLKFFFVEGLGLLIFTIGNLGMRVLGLSVFISNVRRRISGEETLMYGVITLASFIIPLFFVQKGNTWNSIQFIYYFMFIMALFTGGVVTGFYQRCGKVTGSIIIILILAITPISALATFKGYFSNFPHARLTANELEALTFLHSQPQGIVLTVPYDKNLRLKFAEPYPLMVYETSAYVSAFSGKPTFIEDEIQQEILQIDYKKRLVEAKNFFSGKDLIWSKEFLKKNNIKYLYIPKIFNIALPDKRLELILIFNNNEVEIMEVS
;
A
#
# COMPACT_ATOMS: atom_id res chain seq x y z
N MET A 1 10.00 -41.86 -53.73
CA MET A 1 10.78 -42.09 -52.49
C MET A 1 12.18 -41.46 -52.53
N PHE A 2 12.38 -40.33 -53.25
CA PHE A 2 13.67 -39.61 -53.31
C PHE A 2 13.55 -38.10 -52.95
N LYS A 3 12.32 -37.59 -52.80
CA LYS A 3 12.03 -36.20 -52.37
C LYS A 3 11.98 -36.02 -50.84
N TYR A 4 11.85 -37.10 -50.07
CA TYR A 4 11.88 -37.07 -48.61
C TYR A 4 13.27 -37.33 -48.00
N ILE A 5 14.26 -37.68 -48.83
CA ILE A 5 15.65 -37.91 -48.38
C ILE A 5 16.49 -36.63 -48.51
N VAL A 6 16.24 -35.79 -49.53
CA VAL A 6 17.02 -34.55 -49.73
C VAL A 6 16.64 -33.44 -48.73
N VAL A 7 15.37 -33.37 -48.29
CA VAL A 7 14.94 -32.41 -47.25
C VAL A 7 15.44 -32.82 -45.86
N ASN A 8 15.56 -34.13 -45.59
CA ASN A 8 16.13 -34.62 -44.34
C ASN A 8 17.67 -34.54 -44.32
N ILE A 9 18.37 -34.66 -45.46
CA ILE A 9 19.83 -34.47 -45.51
C ILE A 9 20.22 -32.99 -45.38
N PHE A 10 19.41 -32.05 -45.86
CA PHE A 10 19.66 -30.61 -45.63
C PHE A 10 19.38 -30.18 -44.17
N PHE A 11 18.49 -30.88 -43.46
CA PHE A 11 18.29 -30.68 -42.02
C PHE A 11 19.32 -31.44 -41.14
N LEU A 12 19.86 -32.56 -41.61
CA LEU A 12 20.92 -33.31 -40.92
C LEU A 12 22.33 -32.70 -41.11
N LEU A 13 22.57 -31.94 -42.18
CA LEU A 13 23.82 -31.17 -42.35
C LEU A 13 23.84 -29.84 -41.57
N PHE A 14 22.70 -29.39 -41.02
CA PHE A 14 22.64 -28.29 -40.06
C PHE A 14 22.66 -28.76 -38.58
N LEU A 15 22.65 -30.08 -38.34
CA LEU A 15 22.71 -30.67 -37.00
C LEU A 15 24.13 -31.12 -36.58
N PHE A 16 25.15 -30.94 -37.44
CA PHE A 16 26.54 -31.33 -37.14
C PHE A 16 27.60 -30.25 -37.39
N PHE A 17 27.20 -28.99 -37.56
CA PHE A 17 28.10 -27.87 -37.34
C PHE A 17 27.62 -27.11 -36.11
N PRO A 18 28.15 -27.39 -34.91
CA PRO A 18 28.20 -26.36 -33.91
C PRO A 18 28.96 -25.23 -34.57
N ASN A 19 28.31 -24.08 -34.75
CA ASN A 19 29.03 -22.83 -34.71
C ASN A 19 29.68 -22.77 -33.33
N TYR A 20 30.83 -23.44 -33.17
CA TYR A 20 31.86 -22.95 -32.29
C TYR A 20 32.28 -21.60 -32.89
N VAL A 21 31.46 -20.58 -32.65
CA VAL A 21 32.05 -19.32 -32.25
C VAL A 21 32.92 -19.75 -31.09
N ILE A 22 34.23 -19.67 -31.29
CA ILE A 22 35.20 -19.76 -30.21
C ILE A 22 34.85 -18.58 -29.31
N ALA A 23 33.89 -18.79 -28.41
CA ALA A 23 33.66 -17.90 -27.29
C ALA A 23 34.99 -17.94 -26.55
N GLY A 24 35.73 -16.84 -26.64
CA GLY A 24 36.96 -16.68 -25.87
C GLY A 24 36.65 -17.10 -24.44
N VAL A 25 37.48 -17.98 -23.89
CA VAL A 25 37.30 -18.56 -22.55
C VAL A 25 36.94 -17.44 -21.59
N GLN A 26 35.68 -17.39 -21.18
CA GLN A 26 35.21 -16.35 -20.29
C GLN A 26 35.93 -16.53 -18.96
N SER A 27 36.60 -15.48 -18.51
CA SER A 27 37.49 -15.57 -17.36
C SER A 27 36.69 -15.34 -16.08
N SER A 28 36.16 -16.43 -15.53
CA SER A 28 35.39 -16.46 -14.29
C SER A 28 36.25 -16.96 -13.13
N PHE A 29 36.26 -16.21 -12.04
CA PHE A 29 37.09 -16.45 -10.86
C PHE A 29 36.27 -16.51 -9.58
N ILE A 30 36.66 -17.41 -8.69
CA ILE A 30 36.27 -17.37 -7.28
C ILE A 30 37.54 -17.23 -6.45
N THR A 31 37.49 -16.34 -5.46
CA THR A 31 38.57 -16.19 -4.48
C THR A 31 38.03 -16.60 -3.12
N VAL A 32 38.58 -17.69 -2.57
CA VAL A 32 38.25 -18.14 -1.22
C VAL A 32 39.10 -17.36 -0.23
N VAL A 33 38.47 -16.60 0.66
CA VAL A 33 39.17 -15.75 1.63
C VAL A 33 38.68 -16.05 3.04
N ASN A 34 39.61 -16.24 3.97
CA ASN A 34 39.30 -16.47 5.39
C ASN A 34 39.99 -15.40 6.25
N PRO A 35 39.24 -14.41 6.77
CA PRO A 35 39.74 -13.48 7.77
C PRO A 35 40.02 -14.20 9.11
N VAL A 36 41.19 -13.93 9.68
CA VAL A 36 41.70 -14.57 10.90
C VAL A 36 41.91 -13.52 11.99
N ARG A 37 41.02 -13.50 12.97
CA ARG A 37 41.06 -12.69 14.20
C ARG A 37 41.77 -13.44 15.34
N GLY A 38 42.47 -12.69 16.19
CA GLY A 38 43.09 -13.19 17.42
C GLY A 38 42.16 -13.12 18.64
N GLU A 39 42.75 -13.08 19.83
CA GLU A 39 42.00 -13.15 21.10
C GLU A 39 41.32 -11.82 21.50
N GLU A 40 41.69 -10.68 20.91
CA GLU A 40 41.04 -9.41 21.25
C GLU A 40 39.60 -9.38 20.71
N PHE A 41 38.65 -9.04 21.58
CA PHE A 41 37.20 -9.07 21.28
C PHE A 41 36.63 -10.46 20.99
N TRP A 42 37.31 -11.53 21.42
CA TRP A 42 36.83 -12.90 21.24
C TRP A 42 35.71 -13.25 22.22
N GLU A 43 34.50 -13.52 21.69
CA GLU A 43 33.31 -13.82 22.50
C GLU A 43 32.87 -15.30 22.40
N GLU A 44 33.45 -16.05 21.46
CA GLU A 44 33.09 -17.46 21.22
C GLU A 44 33.70 -18.41 22.26
N LYS A 45 32.97 -19.49 22.56
CA LYS A 45 33.46 -20.55 23.49
C LYS A 45 34.59 -21.39 22.89
N GLN A 46 34.65 -21.44 21.57
CA GLN A 46 35.65 -22.20 20.81
C GLN A 46 37.01 -21.52 20.87
N THR A 47 38.08 -22.28 20.63
CA THR A 47 39.42 -21.68 20.57
C THR A 47 39.62 -20.89 19.27
N VAL A 48 40.48 -19.88 19.29
CA VAL A 48 40.81 -19.07 18.09
C VAL A 48 41.30 -19.90 16.90
N THR A 49 41.87 -21.09 17.16
CA THR A 49 42.40 -21.99 16.13
C THR A 49 41.38 -23.01 15.59
N GLU A 50 40.23 -23.18 16.25
CA GLU A 50 39.29 -24.26 15.93
C GLU A 50 38.70 -24.11 14.53
N VAL A 51 38.16 -22.92 14.21
CA VAL A 51 37.63 -22.61 12.87
C VAL A 51 38.76 -22.64 11.83
N ILE A 52 39.95 -22.13 12.15
CA ILE A 52 41.10 -22.12 11.22
C ILE A 52 41.44 -23.56 10.79
N LYS A 53 41.51 -24.48 11.76
CA LYS A 53 41.78 -25.90 11.49
C LYS A 53 40.69 -26.55 10.65
N GLY A 54 39.43 -26.30 10.99
CA GLY A 54 38.28 -26.83 10.25
C GLY A 54 38.22 -26.30 8.82
N GLN A 55 38.35 -24.99 8.62
CA GLN A 55 38.41 -24.37 7.30
C GLN A 55 39.59 -24.91 6.48
N ARG A 56 40.78 -25.01 7.08
CA ARG A 56 41.96 -25.59 6.41
C ARG A 56 41.68 -27.01 5.94
N GLN A 57 41.18 -27.86 6.84
CA GLN A 57 40.89 -29.26 6.52
C GLN A 57 39.93 -29.38 5.33
N ILE A 58 38.83 -28.62 5.33
CA ILE A 58 37.82 -28.63 4.26
C ILE A 58 38.40 -28.13 2.93
N ILE A 59 39.18 -27.04 2.95
CA ILE A 59 39.80 -26.47 1.74
C ILE A 59 40.86 -27.40 1.16
N GLU A 60 41.69 -28.00 2.01
CA GLU A 60 42.73 -28.96 1.58
C GLU A 60 42.10 -30.23 1.00
N GLU A 61 41.02 -30.75 1.60
CA GLU A 61 40.24 -31.86 1.05
C GLU A 61 39.72 -31.53 -0.36
N ALA A 62 39.28 -30.30 -0.57
CA ALA A 62 38.77 -29.81 -1.85
C ALA A 62 39.86 -29.48 -2.89
N ASN A 63 41.14 -29.47 -2.50
CA ASN A 63 42.29 -29.15 -3.36
C ASN A 63 42.11 -27.81 -4.14
N ILE A 64 41.74 -26.76 -3.42
CA ILE A 64 41.62 -25.40 -3.95
C ILE A 64 42.50 -24.40 -3.17
N PRO A 65 43.02 -23.35 -3.82
CA PRO A 65 43.78 -22.32 -3.12
C PRO A 65 42.84 -21.41 -2.32
N ALA A 66 43.37 -20.79 -1.25
CA ALA A 66 42.66 -19.79 -0.45
C ALA A 66 43.62 -18.72 0.09
N SER A 67 43.09 -17.53 0.36
CA SER A 67 43.82 -16.42 0.99
C SER A 67 43.40 -16.28 2.46
N TRP A 68 44.38 -16.22 3.35
CA TRP A 68 44.17 -16.04 4.79
C TRP A 68 44.60 -14.63 5.19
N LEU A 69 43.64 -13.77 5.56
CA LEU A 69 43.92 -12.38 5.93
C LEU A 69 44.00 -12.27 7.45
N ILE A 70 45.18 -11.93 7.96
CA ILE A 70 45.53 -12.13 9.36
C ILE A 70 45.51 -10.79 10.10
N ARG A 71 44.72 -10.70 11.18
CA ARG A 71 44.65 -9.51 12.03
C ARG A 71 45.90 -9.39 12.90
N PHE A 72 46.25 -8.17 13.30
CA PHE A 72 47.50 -7.91 14.02
C PHE A 72 47.62 -8.70 15.34
N ASP A 73 46.54 -8.85 16.10
CA ASP A 73 46.53 -9.63 17.34
C ASP A 73 46.72 -11.14 17.09
N ALA A 74 46.20 -11.66 15.97
CA ALA A 74 46.45 -13.02 15.52
C ALA A 74 47.93 -13.26 15.18
N LEU A 75 48.65 -12.24 14.67
CA LEU A 75 50.11 -12.34 14.46
C LEU A 75 50.89 -12.53 15.76
N LYS A 76 50.33 -12.10 16.89
CA LYS A 76 50.93 -12.25 18.22
C LYS A 76 50.55 -13.55 18.92
N ASN A 77 49.61 -14.32 18.36
CA ASN A 77 49.20 -15.60 18.93
C ASN A 77 50.01 -16.77 18.31
N GLN A 78 50.87 -17.39 19.12
CA GLN A 78 51.75 -18.47 18.65
C GLN A 78 50.97 -19.66 18.08
N SER A 79 49.83 -20.04 18.67
CA SER A 79 49.03 -21.17 18.19
C SER A 79 48.43 -20.90 16.81
N VAL A 80 48.01 -19.65 16.55
CA VAL A 80 47.52 -19.23 15.23
C VAL A 80 48.67 -19.23 14.22
N ILE A 81 49.83 -18.72 14.58
CA ILE A 81 51.01 -18.72 13.70
C ILE A 81 51.49 -20.13 13.34
N GLU A 82 51.44 -21.08 14.26
CA GLU A 82 51.77 -22.48 14.00
C GLU A 82 50.84 -23.08 12.94
N GLU A 83 49.52 -22.87 13.05
CA GLU A 83 48.57 -23.29 12.02
C GLU A 83 48.82 -22.59 10.68
N LEU A 84 49.06 -21.27 10.68
CA LEU A 84 49.29 -20.52 9.45
C LEU A 84 50.62 -20.89 8.78
N ARG A 85 51.68 -21.25 9.53
CA ARG A 85 52.96 -21.71 8.97
C ARG A 85 52.85 -23.05 8.28
N SER A 86 51.95 -23.91 8.75
CA SER A 86 51.70 -25.23 8.18
C SER A 86 50.92 -25.22 6.85
N LEU A 87 50.32 -24.08 6.48
CA LEU A 87 49.58 -23.95 5.22
C LEU A 87 50.47 -24.24 3.99
N PRO A 88 49.95 -24.95 2.97
CA PRO A 88 50.71 -25.25 1.76
C PRO A 88 50.96 -23.98 0.92
N GLN A 89 51.98 -24.02 0.06
CA GLN A 89 52.41 -22.89 -0.77
C GLN A 89 51.35 -22.42 -1.77
N THR A 90 50.32 -23.23 -2.03
CA THR A 90 49.16 -22.86 -2.86
C THR A 90 48.22 -21.87 -2.16
N HIS A 91 48.38 -21.65 -0.85
CA HIS A 91 47.60 -20.68 -0.08
C HIS A 91 48.38 -19.38 0.11
N GLU A 92 47.65 -18.28 0.13
CA GLU A 92 48.21 -16.95 0.38
C GLU A 92 48.01 -16.53 1.84
N LYS A 93 48.99 -15.80 2.38
CA LYS A 93 48.88 -15.14 3.68
C LYS A 93 48.94 -13.63 3.44
N GLY A 94 47.98 -12.90 4.00
CA GLY A 94 47.86 -11.44 3.89
C GLY A 94 47.50 -10.81 5.24
N LEU A 95 47.24 -9.51 5.23
CA LEU A 95 46.83 -8.78 6.46
C LEU A 95 45.34 -8.44 6.43
N PHE A 96 44.70 -8.55 7.59
CA PHE A 96 43.38 -8.00 7.86
C PHE A 96 43.50 -6.80 8.79
N LEU A 97 43.28 -5.60 8.26
CA LEU A 97 43.55 -4.31 8.89
C LEU A 97 42.37 -3.83 9.72
N GLU A 98 41.95 -4.66 10.67
CA GLU A 98 41.07 -4.26 11.77
C GLU A 98 41.92 -3.78 12.96
N VAL A 99 41.74 -2.53 13.35
CA VAL A 99 42.53 -1.91 14.41
C VAL A 99 42.14 -2.48 15.78
N THR A 100 43.14 -2.87 16.58
CA THR A 100 42.96 -3.42 17.93
C THR A 100 43.86 -2.72 18.95
N PRO A 101 43.54 -2.79 20.26
CA PRO A 101 44.36 -2.18 21.30
C PRO A 101 45.81 -2.66 21.30
N LEU A 102 46.06 -3.96 21.04
CA LEU A 102 47.41 -4.49 20.91
C LEU A 102 48.16 -3.89 19.71
N TRP A 103 47.48 -3.69 18.59
CA TRP A 103 48.09 -3.09 17.40
C TRP A 103 48.47 -1.63 17.63
N THR A 104 47.58 -0.81 18.18
CA THR A 104 47.87 0.61 18.42
C THR A 104 48.98 0.77 19.46
N LYS A 105 48.94 0.01 20.56
CA LYS A 105 50.00 -0.01 21.58
C LYS A 105 51.35 -0.40 21.00
N SER A 106 51.38 -1.39 20.09
CA SER A 106 52.61 -1.83 19.43
C SER A 106 53.15 -0.81 18.42
N SER A 107 52.32 0.15 18.01
CA SER A 107 52.63 1.14 16.97
C SER A 107 52.88 2.55 17.54
N ASP A 108 52.87 2.72 18.87
CA ASP A 108 52.95 4.04 19.51
C ASP A 108 51.83 4.98 19.02
N VAL A 109 50.60 4.45 19.05
CA VAL A 109 49.35 5.13 18.71
C VAL A 109 48.31 4.83 19.80
N ASP A 110 47.51 5.83 20.18
CA ASP A 110 46.45 5.66 21.17
C ASP A 110 45.24 4.91 20.58
N TYR A 111 44.71 3.92 21.31
CA TYR A 111 43.49 3.22 20.89
C TYR A 111 42.26 4.11 21.11
N ARG A 112 41.42 4.27 20.09
CA ARG A 112 40.22 5.11 20.15
C ARG A 112 39.02 4.28 20.55
N GLN A 113 38.87 4.04 21.85
CA GLN A 113 37.74 3.28 22.40
C GLN A 113 36.42 4.04 22.21
N SER A 114 35.53 3.50 21.37
CA SER A 114 34.16 3.99 21.21
C SER A 114 33.15 3.07 21.95
N PHE A 115 31.84 3.31 21.74
CA PHE A 115 30.77 2.58 22.43
C PHE A 115 30.73 1.08 22.11
N ALA A 116 31.21 0.68 20.93
CA ALA A 116 31.38 -0.70 20.50
C ALA A 116 32.76 -0.85 19.84
N TRP A 117 33.42 -1.99 20.01
CA TRP A 117 34.75 -2.22 19.45
C TRP A 117 34.74 -2.16 17.91
N HIS A 118 33.65 -2.58 17.28
CA HIS A 118 33.43 -2.52 15.85
C HIS A 118 32.94 -1.13 15.38
N SER A 119 33.16 -0.05 16.13
CA SER A 119 32.86 1.30 15.65
C SER A 119 33.93 1.77 14.66
N ALA A 120 33.57 2.63 13.70
CA ALA A 120 34.47 3.05 12.62
C ALA A 120 35.71 3.76 13.15
N GLU A 121 35.53 4.61 14.16
CA GLU A 121 36.60 5.32 14.85
C GLU A 121 37.61 4.38 15.52
N SER A 122 37.15 3.20 15.97
CA SER A 122 37.95 2.23 16.72
C SER A 122 38.66 1.24 15.80
N VAL A 123 37.95 0.66 14.84
CA VAL A 123 38.41 -0.53 14.10
C VAL A 123 38.94 -0.22 12.70
N LEU A 124 38.67 0.97 12.14
CA LEU A 124 39.10 1.33 10.78
C LEU A 124 40.27 2.30 10.82
N LEU A 125 41.18 2.19 9.84
CA LEU A 125 42.29 3.15 9.67
C LEU A 125 41.80 4.59 9.49
N THR A 126 40.62 4.80 8.89
CA THR A 126 39.99 6.12 8.75
C THR A 126 39.70 6.79 10.10
N GLY A 127 39.57 6.02 11.18
CA GLY A 127 39.47 6.51 12.54
C GLY A 127 40.73 7.19 13.06
N TYR A 128 41.85 7.12 12.34
CA TYR A 128 43.16 7.64 12.74
C TYR A 128 43.65 8.74 11.78
N THR A 129 44.56 9.58 12.25
CA THR A 129 45.24 10.60 11.41
C THR A 129 46.16 9.94 10.40
N ALA A 130 46.49 10.61 9.29
CA ALA A 130 47.38 10.06 8.26
C ALA A 130 48.71 9.51 8.83
N ASN A 131 49.37 10.26 9.71
CA ASN A 131 50.60 9.82 10.37
C ASN A 131 50.40 8.60 11.30
N GLU A 132 49.28 8.52 12.01
CA GLU A 132 48.93 7.34 12.81
C GLU A 132 48.64 6.12 11.92
N ARG A 133 47.94 6.31 10.78
CA ARG A 133 47.69 5.26 9.79
C ARG A 133 49.01 4.68 9.29
N GLU A 134 49.97 5.53 8.92
CA GLU A 134 51.30 5.11 8.46
C GLU A 134 52.05 4.30 9.53
N LYS A 135 52.05 4.76 10.79
CA LYS A 135 52.65 4.02 11.92
C LYS A 135 52.01 2.64 12.10
N LEU A 136 50.68 2.57 12.07
CA LEU A 136 49.92 1.33 12.20
C LEU A 136 50.27 0.37 11.05
N ILE A 137 50.19 0.85 9.81
CA ILE A 137 50.52 0.09 8.60
C ILE A 137 51.96 -0.44 8.68
N ASP A 138 52.93 0.43 8.95
CA ASP A 138 54.34 0.04 9.05
C ASP A 138 54.58 -1.02 10.11
N LYS A 139 53.90 -0.90 11.25
CA LYS A 139 54.02 -1.89 12.32
C LYS A 139 53.42 -3.23 11.91
N ALA A 140 52.27 -3.25 11.26
CA ALA A 140 51.63 -4.49 10.79
C ALA A 140 52.48 -5.19 9.71
N PHE A 141 53.00 -4.43 8.74
CA PHE A 141 53.82 -4.97 7.65
C PHE A 141 55.18 -5.48 8.16
N SER A 142 55.85 -4.76 9.05
CA SER A 142 57.11 -5.22 9.66
C SER A 142 56.90 -6.45 10.54
N GLU A 143 55.81 -6.51 11.29
CA GLU A 143 55.48 -7.69 12.10
C GLU A 143 55.25 -8.92 11.20
N PHE A 144 54.42 -8.78 10.16
CA PHE A 144 54.15 -9.82 9.18
C PHE A 144 55.44 -10.33 8.53
N GLN A 145 56.31 -9.41 8.09
CA GLN A 145 57.60 -9.76 7.49
C GLN A 145 58.50 -10.52 8.47
N SER A 146 58.54 -10.13 9.74
CA SER A 146 59.37 -10.82 10.72
C SER A 146 58.92 -12.27 10.98
N ILE A 147 57.62 -12.56 10.80
CA ILE A 147 57.04 -13.89 11.03
C ILE A 147 57.15 -14.80 9.80
N PHE A 148 56.91 -14.25 8.61
CA PHE A 148 56.79 -15.02 7.36
C PHE A 148 57.93 -14.81 6.36
N GLY A 149 58.80 -13.81 6.57
CA GLY A 149 59.98 -13.54 5.75
C GLY A 149 59.74 -12.70 4.49
N TYR A 150 58.51 -12.23 4.25
CA TYR A 150 58.14 -11.40 3.10
C TYR A 150 57.03 -10.41 3.47
N TYR A 151 56.84 -9.34 2.69
CA TYR A 151 55.72 -8.42 2.88
C TYR A 151 54.44 -8.95 2.20
N PRO A 152 53.25 -8.73 2.81
CA PRO A 152 52.00 -9.23 2.25
C PRO A 152 51.65 -8.51 0.94
N THR A 153 51.18 -9.26 -0.05
CA THR A 153 50.72 -8.73 -1.35
C THR A 153 49.25 -8.37 -1.37
N SER A 154 48.46 -9.02 -0.51
CA SER A 154 47.02 -8.81 -0.35
C SER A 154 46.70 -8.36 1.06
N ILE A 155 45.82 -7.37 1.13
CA ILE A 155 45.31 -6.81 2.38
C ILE A 155 43.79 -6.76 2.34
N GLY A 156 43.14 -6.70 3.49
CA GLY A 156 41.71 -6.46 3.57
C GLY A 156 41.30 -5.73 4.83
N ALA A 157 40.14 -5.09 4.79
CA ALA A 157 39.45 -4.51 5.94
C ALA A 157 37.97 -4.34 5.59
N TRP A 158 37.13 -3.87 6.51
CA TRP A 158 35.76 -3.47 6.14
C TRP A 158 35.77 -2.28 5.17
N TYR A 159 36.67 -1.30 5.39
CA TYR A 159 36.91 -0.19 4.47
C TYR A 159 38.39 0.23 4.50
N LEU A 160 38.89 0.66 3.34
CA LEU A 160 40.24 1.20 3.17
C LEU A 160 40.16 2.49 2.36
N ASP A 161 40.63 3.59 2.93
CA ASP A 161 40.73 4.86 2.23
C ASP A 161 41.88 4.84 1.20
N SER A 162 41.74 5.68 0.17
CA SER A 162 42.65 5.82 -0.96
C SER A 162 44.03 6.31 -0.52
N TYR A 163 44.13 7.14 0.53
CA TYR A 163 45.42 7.54 1.09
C TYR A 163 46.17 6.31 1.65
N SER A 164 45.51 5.51 2.48
CA SER A 164 46.11 4.28 3.02
C SER A 164 46.48 3.28 1.91
N LEU A 165 45.64 3.13 0.88
CA LEU A 165 45.94 2.27 -0.27
C LEU A 165 47.14 2.75 -1.07
N GLU A 166 47.22 4.05 -1.35
CA GLU A 166 48.35 4.67 -2.08
C GLU A 166 49.65 4.52 -1.29
N TYR A 167 49.63 4.76 0.02
CA TYR A 167 50.78 4.57 0.90
C TYR A 167 51.27 3.11 0.90
N MET A 168 50.37 2.15 1.11
CA MET A 168 50.71 0.73 1.09
C MET A 168 51.22 0.27 -0.28
N GLN A 169 50.63 0.77 -1.37
CA GLN A 169 51.06 0.43 -2.72
C GLN A 169 52.45 1.01 -3.01
N GLY A 170 52.69 2.28 -2.68
CA GLY A 170 53.96 2.95 -2.94
C GLY A 170 55.13 2.39 -2.11
N LYS A 171 54.89 2.07 -0.83
CA LYS A 171 55.94 1.59 0.08
C LYS A 171 56.13 0.07 0.07
N TYR A 172 55.04 -0.69 0.01
CA TYR A 172 55.06 -2.16 0.17
C TYR A 172 54.63 -2.92 -1.08
N SER A 173 54.29 -2.24 -2.17
CA SER A 173 53.92 -2.86 -3.46
C SER A 173 52.74 -3.84 -3.36
N ILE A 174 51.75 -3.56 -2.50
CA ILE A 174 50.51 -4.33 -2.48
C ILE A 174 49.82 -4.33 -3.85
N THR A 175 49.10 -5.39 -4.16
CA THR A 175 48.43 -5.55 -5.46
C THR A 175 46.93 -5.82 -5.35
N SER A 176 46.47 -6.29 -4.18
CA SER A 176 45.06 -6.61 -3.94
C SER A 176 44.57 -5.99 -2.63
N ALA A 177 43.36 -5.45 -2.65
CA ALA A 177 42.64 -4.98 -1.47
C ALA A 177 41.24 -5.60 -1.43
N LEU A 178 40.85 -6.14 -0.28
CA LEU A 178 39.49 -6.61 -0.01
C LEU A 178 38.79 -5.58 0.89
N ILE A 179 37.67 -5.03 0.42
CA ILE A 179 36.77 -4.18 1.21
C ILE A 179 35.37 -4.80 1.24
N VAL A 180 34.46 -4.33 2.09
CA VAL A 180 33.08 -4.85 2.08
C VAL A 180 32.33 -4.42 0.81
N ALA A 181 31.41 -5.26 0.33
CA ALA A 181 30.46 -4.90 -0.72
C ALA A 181 29.56 -3.72 -0.30
N ASP A 182 28.83 -3.13 -1.26
CA ASP A 182 27.84 -2.08 -0.96
C ASP A 182 26.94 -2.52 0.22
N GLN A 183 26.94 -1.72 1.29
CA GLN A 183 26.09 -1.91 2.46
C GLN A 183 25.60 -0.56 2.97
N TYR A 184 24.28 -0.45 3.11
CA TYR A 184 23.66 0.80 3.53
C TYR A 184 23.61 0.92 5.06
N THR A 185 23.26 -0.17 5.76
CA THR A 185 23.33 -0.25 7.23
C THR A 185 23.67 -1.68 7.67
N THR A 186 24.93 -1.90 8.09
CA THR A 186 25.40 -3.09 8.83
C THR A 186 26.61 -2.65 9.64
N ASP A 187 26.74 -3.11 10.89
CA ASP A 187 27.81 -2.73 11.84
C ASP A 187 27.98 -1.23 12.10
N ASN A 188 26.94 -0.43 11.79
CA ASN A 188 26.91 1.03 11.83
C ASN A 188 27.82 1.73 10.80
N TYR A 189 28.12 1.08 9.67
CA TYR A 189 28.78 1.69 8.51
C TYR A 189 27.81 1.85 7.34
N GLN A 190 28.06 2.88 6.53
CA GLN A 190 27.43 3.06 5.23
C GLN A 190 28.52 3.20 4.16
N ILE A 191 28.76 2.12 3.43
CA ILE A 191 29.72 2.04 2.33
C ILE A 191 28.90 1.80 1.08
N TRP A 192 28.69 2.86 0.31
CA TRP A 192 27.60 2.91 -0.68
C TRP A 192 28.03 3.75 -1.87
N GLY A 193 27.96 3.18 -3.07
CA GLY A 193 28.28 3.91 -4.32
C GLY A 193 29.37 3.30 -5.19
N GLN A 194 30.07 2.25 -4.75
CA GLN A 194 31.12 1.57 -5.53
C GLN A 194 30.53 0.67 -6.63
N TYR A 195 31.35 -0.08 -7.37
CA TYR A 195 30.79 -1.10 -8.24
C TYR A 195 30.00 -2.11 -7.41
N TRP A 196 28.84 -2.56 -7.90
CA TRP A 196 28.07 -3.59 -7.23
C TRP A 196 28.78 -4.94 -7.31
N SER A 197 29.44 -5.35 -6.21
CA SER A 197 30.07 -6.67 -6.04
C SER A 197 31.02 -7.06 -7.19
N SER A 198 31.71 -6.10 -7.81
CA SER A 198 32.57 -6.32 -8.97
C SER A 198 33.96 -5.69 -8.77
N PRO A 199 35.03 -6.30 -9.30
CA PRO A 199 36.40 -5.83 -9.10
C PRO A 199 36.73 -4.58 -9.91
N PHE A 200 37.51 -3.67 -9.33
CA PHE A 200 37.93 -2.44 -10.00
C PHE A 200 39.25 -1.86 -9.45
N TYR A 201 39.82 -0.88 -10.16
CA TYR A 201 40.91 -0.04 -9.66
C TYR A 201 40.35 1.26 -9.09
N PRO A 202 40.66 1.62 -7.83
CA PRO A 202 40.18 2.85 -7.24
C PRO A 202 40.96 4.07 -7.75
N SER A 203 40.31 5.23 -7.66
CA SER A 203 40.92 6.54 -7.87
C SER A 203 41.91 6.87 -6.75
N ALA A 204 42.97 7.60 -7.08
CA ALA A 204 44.00 8.09 -6.15
C ALA A 204 43.45 8.97 -5.01
N LYS A 205 42.23 9.48 -5.17
CA LYS A 205 41.58 10.35 -4.17
C LYS A 205 40.33 9.75 -3.54
N ASN A 206 39.85 8.59 -4.00
CA ASN A 206 38.62 7.98 -3.47
C ASN A 206 38.49 6.50 -3.82
N THR A 207 38.46 5.64 -2.79
CA THR A 207 38.35 4.19 -2.97
C THR A 207 37.02 3.75 -3.59
N LEU A 208 35.92 4.47 -3.34
CA LEU A 208 34.60 4.11 -3.88
C LEU A 208 34.44 4.42 -5.37
N ILE A 209 35.37 5.18 -5.95
CA ILE A 209 35.28 5.65 -7.33
C ILE A 209 36.30 4.88 -8.19
N PRO A 210 35.89 4.27 -9.31
CA PRO A 210 36.82 3.67 -10.25
C PRO A 210 37.71 4.73 -10.93
N ALA A 211 38.99 4.43 -11.11
CA ALA A 211 39.91 5.31 -11.81
C ALA A 211 39.51 5.49 -13.29
N GLN A 212 39.47 6.74 -13.75
CA GLN A 212 39.08 7.10 -15.13
C GLN A 212 40.27 7.27 -16.08
N SER A 213 41.49 7.28 -15.54
CA SER A 213 42.74 7.42 -16.28
C SER A 213 43.87 6.65 -15.58
N LYS A 214 44.97 6.41 -16.28
CA LYS A 214 46.14 5.72 -15.73
C LYS A 214 46.80 6.52 -14.61
N GLU A 215 46.80 7.84 -14.73
CA GLU A 215 47.40 8.78 -13.79
C GLU A 215 46.64 8.86 -12.47
N ASP A 216 45.32 8.73 -12.52
CA ASP A 216 44.43 8.74 -11.34
C ASP A 216 44.29 7.35 -10.70
N LYS A 217 44.97 6.33 -11.22
CA LYS A 217 44.79 4.95 -10.78
C LYS A 217 45.73 4.59 -9.63
N ILE A 218 45.17 4.07 -8.54
CA ILE A 218 45.94 3.24 -7.60
C ILE A 218 46.03 1.84 -8.21
N PRO A 219 47.23 1.29 -8.51
CA PRO A 219 47.39 0.00 -9.20
C PRO A 219 47.19 -1.21 -8.26
N VAL A 220 46.12 -1.16 -7.47
CA VAL A 220 45.61 -2.16 -6.52
C VAL A 220 44.21 -2.58 -6.96
N VAL A 221 44.00 -3.88 -7.11
CA VAL A 221 42.69 -4.43 -7.47
C VAL A 221 41.83 -4.50 -6.22
N VAL A 222 40.74 -3.75 -6.20
CA VAL A 222 39.73 -3.81 -5.13
C VAL A 222 38.75 -4.94 -5.44
N THR A 223 38.57 -5.84 -4.49
CA THR A 223 37.58 -6.92 -4.48
C THR A 223 36.64 -6.73 -3.28
N GLN A 224 35.46 -7.36 -3.31
CA GLN A 224 34.39 -7.06 -2.37
C GLN A 224 33.99 -8.28 -1.53
N TRP A 225 34.12 -8.16 -0.22
CA TRP A 225 33.70 -9.15 0.77
C TRP A 225 32.17 -9.22 0.86
N ALA A 226 31.68 -10.45 0.99
CA ALA A 226 30.26 -10.77 1.12
C ALA A 226 29.40 -10.12 0.02
N SER A 227 29.74 -10.38 -1.25
CA SER A 227 28.98 -9.92 -2.41
C SER A 227 27.47 -10.10 -2.23
N ARG A 228 26.70 -9.06 -2.54
CA ARG A 228 25.26 -8.96 -2.23
C ARG A 228 24.41 -9.46 -3.40
N ASP A 229 23.28 -10.07 -3.09
CA ASP A 229 22.23 -10.41 -4.05
C ASP A 229 21.83 -9.16 -4.85
N PRO A 230 21.99 -9.16 -6.19
CA PRO A 230 21.70 -7.97 -6.99
C PRO A 230 20.23 -7.52 -6.98
N VAL A 231 19.28 -8.41 -6.65
CA VAL A 231 17.84 -8.14 -6.60
C VAL A 231 17.41 -7.78 -5.18
N ASN A 232 17.81 -8.58 -4.21
CA ASN A 232 17.30 -8.49 -2.83
C ASN A 232 18.23 -7.72 -1.88
N GLY A 233 19.51 -7.57 -2.23
CA GLY A 233 20.54 -6.95 -1.40
C GLY A 233 20.54 -5.41 -1.39
N TYR A 234 19.81 -4.78 -2.30
CA TYR A 234 19.75 -3.31 -2.41
C TYR A 234 18.58 -2.73 -1.61
N GLY A 235 18.89 -2.25 -0.40
CA GLY A 235 17.91 -1.67 0.53
C GLY A 235 18.53 -0.91 1.70
N GLY A 236 17.67 -0.43 2.60
CA GLY A 236 18.06 0.50 3.68
C GLY A 236 18.40 -0.15 5.02
N GLY A 237 18.20 -1.46 5.17
CA GLY A 237 18.35 -2.17 6.44
C GLY A 237 19.39 -3.29 6.44
N VAL A 238 19.61 -3.84 7.63
CA VAL A 238 20.38 -5.07 7.86
C VAL A 238 19.73 -6.26 7.15
N GLN A 239 18.39 -6.29 7.08
CA GLN A 239 17.68 -7.38 6.41
C GLN A 239 18.08 -7.46 4.94
N GLU A 240 18.06 -6.34 4.21
CA GLU A 240 18.46 -6.35 2.80
C GLU A 240 19.97 -6.60 2.67
N SER A 241 20.79 -5.95 3.49
CA SER A 241 22.26 -6.08 3.43
C SER A 241 22.77 -7.51 3.70
N THR A 242 21.97 -8.36 4.34
CA THR A 242 22.30 -9.76 4.64
C THR A 242 21.79 -10.75 3.58
N TYR A 243 21.19 -10.29 2.48
CA TYR A 243 21.10 -11.12 1.28
C TYR A 243 22.45 -11.15 0.59
N SER A 244 23.35 -12.03 1.06
CA SER A 244 24.73 -12.12 0.59
C SER A 244 25.18 -13.57 0.38
N VAL A 245 26.41 -13.75 -0.12
CA VAL A 245 27.04 -15.08 -0.27
C VAL A 245 27.59 -15.65 1.04
N GLN A 246 27.59 -14.89 2.13
CA GLN A 246 28.20 -15.31 3.40
C GLN A 246 27.25 -16.23 4.18
N ALA A 247 27.74 -17.36 4.69
CA ALA A 247 26.90 -18.39 5.30
C ALA A 247 26.09 -17.88 6.51
N ASN A 248 26.71 -17.09 7.40
CA ASN A 248 26.02 -16.50 8.54
C ASN A 248 24.90 -15.54 8.13
N ASP A 249 25.09 -14.75 7.08
CA ASP A 249 24.11 -13.76 6.62
C ASP A 249 22.81 -14.46 6.17
N TYR A 250 22.91 -15.37 5.20
CA TYR A 250 21.71 -15.98 4.63
C TYR A 250 21.07 -17.07 5.51
N ILE A 251 21.82 -17.70 6.41
CA ILE A 251 21.26 -18.64 7.39
C ILE A 251 20.53 -17.87 8.50
N ASP A 252 21.19 -16.90 9.13
CA ASP A 252 20.68 -16.33 10.37
C ASP A 252 19.54 -15.33 10.16
N TYR A 253 19.56 -14.61 9.04
CA TYR A 253 18.59 -13.56 8.76
C TYR A 253 17.47 -14.01 7.83
N HIS A 254 17.68 -15.08 7.06
CA HIS A 254 16.77 -15.46 5.97
C HIS A 254 16.36 -16.94 5.93
N ASP A 255 16.93 -17.80 6.77
CA ASP A 255 16.67 -19.25 6.77
C ASP A 255 16.90 -19.89 5.38
N LEU A 256 17.96 -19.46 4.70
CA LEU A 256 18.37 -19.93 3.38
C LEU A 256 19.52 -20.94 3.48
N ASP A 257 19.79 -21.61 2.37
CA ASP A 257 20.74 -22.73 2.30
C ASP A 257 21.64 -22.68 1.05
N ILE A 258 22.38 -23.77 0.84
CA ILE A 258 23.30 -23.96 -0.27
C ILE A 258 22.68 -23.73 -1.65
N ASN A 259 21.36 -23.93 -1.83
CA ASN A 259 20.70 -23.70 -3.10
C ASN A 259 20.66 -22.22 -3.45
N TYR A 260 20.42 -21.36 -2.45
CA TYR A 260 20.49 -19.92 -2.61
C TYR A 260 21.93 -19.48 -2.92
N PHE A 261 22.91 -19.97 -2.15
CA PHE A 261 24.33 -19.73 -2.43
C PHE A 261 24.74 -20.14 -3.84
N SER A 262 24.31 -21.32 -4.30
CA SER A 262 24.62 -21.80 -5.67
C SER A 262 24.08 -20.87 -6.75
N LYS A 263 22.89 -20.29 -6.56
CA LYS A 263 22.33 -19.31 -7.49
C LYS A 263 23.14 -18.02 -7.51
N LEU A 264 23.59 -17.53 -6.36
CA LEU A 264 24.46 -16.36 -6.29
C LEU A 264 25.82 -16.61 -6.96
N VAL A 265 26.41 -17.79 -6.77
CA VAL A 265 27.64 -18.19 -7.49
C VAL A 265 27.40 -18.11 -8.99
N ASP A 266 26.29 -18.65 -9.49
CA ASP A 266 25.98 -18.61 -10.92
C ASP A 266 25.72 -17.19 -11.44
N ILE A 267 25.02 -16.36 -10.66
CA ILE A 267 24.83 -14.94 -10.96
C ILE A 267 26.17 -14.23 -11.14
N PHE A 268 27.15 -14.41 -10.25
CA PHE A 268 28.41 -13.68 -10.38
C PHE A 268 29.41 -14.32 -11.35
N THR A 269 29.30 -15.61 -11.66
CA THR A 269 30.30 -16.33 -12.47
C THR A 269 29.89 -16.63 -13.90
N GLN A 270 28.62 -16.41 -14.29
CA GLN A 270 28.10 -16.76 -15.62
C GLN A 270 27.63 -15.54 -16.45
N GLN A 271 28.13 -14.33 -16.16
CA GLN A 271 27.71 -13.11 -16.87
C GLN A 271 28.33 -12.98 -18.26
N ARG A 272 27.73 -13.57 -19.29
CA ARG A 272 28.27 -13.70 -20.68
C ARG A 272 28.86 -12.45 -21.35
N TYR A 273 28.55 -11.24 -20.89
CA TYR A 273 29.01 -9.99 -21.49
C TYR A 273 30.23 -9.39 -20.81
N ASN A 274 30.62 -9.92 -19.65
CA ASN A 274 31.72 -9.40 -18.88
C ASN A 274 33.06 -9.95 -19.38
N PRO A 275 34.08 -9.08 -19.49
CA PRO A 275 35.44 -9.53 -19.76
C PRO A 275 36.07 -10.27 -18.59
N VAL A 276 35.57 -10.06 -17.37
CA VAL A 276 35.94 -10.76 -16.15
C VAL A 276 34.72 -10.95 -15.25
N ASN A 277 34.61 -12.12 -14.66
CA ASN A 277 33.66 -12.41 -13.59
C ASN A 277 34.44 -12.76 -12.33
N GLN A 278 34.07 -12.21 -11.18
CA GLN A 278 34.76 -12.49 -9.93
C GLN A 278 33.77 -12.53 -8.77
N LEU A 279 34.00 -13.45 -7.84
CA LEU A 279 33.26 -13.57 -6.60
C LEU A 279 34.22 -13.90 -5.44
N VAL A 280 34.07 -13.22 -4.31
CA VAL A 280 34.75 -13.58 -3.05
C VAL A 280 33.81 -14.44 -2.21
N VAL A 281 34.29 -15.58 -1.74
CA VAL A 281 33.57 -16.47 -0.81
C VAL A 281 34.43 -16.71 0.41
N GLY A 282 33.83 -16.72 1.60
CA GLY A 282 34.60 -16.84 2.82
C GLY A 282 33.75 -16.90 4.09
N LEU A 283 34.42 -17.21 5.20
CA LEU A 283 33.87 -17.14 6.54
C LEU A 283 34.98 -16.74 7.53
N GLU A 284 34.69 -15.87 8.46
CA GLU A 284 35.59 -15.41 9.51
C GLU A 284 35.73 -16.46 10.60
N ASN A 285 36.92 -16.54 11.23
CA ASN A 285 37.14 -17.50 12.31
C ASN A 285 36.40 -17.18 13.62
N SER A 286 35.81 -15.99 13.74
CA SER A 286 35.08 -15.56 14.94
C SER A 286 33.62 -16.01 15.00
N TYR A 287 33.14 -16.79 14.04
CA TYR A 287 31.79 -17.37 14.05
C TYR A 287 31.78 -18.78 14.63
N SER A 288 30.69 -19.16 15.30
CA SER A 288 30.51 -20.50 15.88
C SER A 288 30.70 -21.64 14.86
N TRP A 289 31.80 -22.39 14.98
CA TRP A 289 32.17 -23.43 14.02
C TRP A 289 31.11 -24.52 13.92
N SER A 290 30.65 -25.00 15.07
CA SER A 290 29.63 -26.06 15.14
C SER A 290 28.32 -25.72 14.43
N LYS A 291 28.03 -24.43 14.25
CA LYS A 291 26.83 -23.96 13.54
C LYS A 291 27.04 -23.91 12.03
N TYR A 292 28.18 -23.41 11.55
CA TYR A 292 28.39 -23.12 10.12
C TYR A 292 29.28 -24.12 9.38
N GLU A 293 29.97 -25.04 10.07
CA GLU A 293 30.86 -26.05 9.48
C GLU A 293 30.19 -26.81 8.32
N SER A 294 28.97 -27.31 8.55
CA SER A 294 28.25 -28.09 7.53
C SER A 294 27.96 -27.28 6.28
N GLU A 295 27.60 -26.00 6.43
CA GLU A 295 27.31 -25.15 5.28
C GLU A 295 28.59 -24.72 4.56
N TYR A 296 29.62 -24.33 5.30
CA TYR A 296 30.92 -23.99 4.73
C TYR A 296 31.50 -25.17 3.94
N TYR A 297 31.39 -26.39 4.45
CA TYR A 297 31.75 -27.62 3.71
C TYR A 297 31.03 -27.67 2.35
N LYS A 298 29.71 -27.51 2.34
CA LYS A 298 28.93 -27.54 1.08
C LYS A 298 29.33 -26.42 0.12
N GLN A 299 29.59 -25.21 0.62
CA GLN A 299 30.04 -24.07 -0.19
C GLN A 299 31.35 -24.39 -0.91
N ILE A 300 32.34 -24.89 -0.17
CA ILE A 300 33.66 -25.24 -0.71
C ILE A 300 33.57 -26.42 -1.69
N GLN A 301 32.79 -27.45 -1.38
CA GLN A 301 32.58 -28.58 -2.29
C GLN A 301 31.87 -28.16 -3.59
N LEU A 302 30.90 -27.24 -3.52
CA LEU A 302 30.26 -26.66 -4.71
C LEU A 302 31.27 -25.92 -5.59
N ILE A 303 32.14 -25.11 -4.99
CA ILE A 303 33.20 -24.37 -5.68
C ILE A 303 34.19 -25.33 -6.35
N ALA A 304 34.66 -26.35 -5.62
CA ALA A 304 35.57 -27.37 -6.15
C ALA A 304 34.94 -28.17 -7.31
N LYS A 305 33.66 -28.49 -7.20
CA LYS A 305 32.90 -29.11 -8.30
C LYS A 305 32.84 -28.21 -9.53
N LYS A 306 32.56 -26.91 -9.38
CA LYS A 306 32.55 -25.97 -10.52
C LYS A 306 33.94 -25.80 -11.15
N LYS A 307 34.99 -25.75 -10.33
CA LYS A 307 36.39 -25.76 -10.79
C LYS A 307 36.71 -27.00 -11.64
N THR A 308 36.38 -28.19 -11.17
CA THR A 308 36.65 -29.45 -11.89
C THR A 308 35.83 -29.61 -13.18
N GLN A 309 34.66 -28.98 -13.26
CA GLN A 309 33.85 -28.87 -14.47
C GLN A 309 34.42 -27.88 -15.50
N GLY A 310 35.47 -27.13 -15.15
CA GLY A 310 36.08 -26.13 -16.03
C GLY A 310 35.24 -24.86 -16.22
N SER A 311 34.23 -24.63 -15.38
CA SER A 311 33.33 -23.46 -15.48
C SER A 311 33.91 -22.19 -14.87
N LEU A 312 34.92 -22.30 -14.01
CA LEU A 312 35.61 -21.18 -13.36
C LEU A 312 36.99 -21.59 -12.86
N ARG A 313 37.82 -20.59 -12.53
CA ARG A 313 39.10 -20.74 -11.81
C ARG A 313 38.92 -20.38 -10.35
N VAL A 314 39.65 -21.07 -9.47
CA VAL A 314 39.73 -20.70 -8.06
C VAL A 314 41.16 -20.23 -7.81
N GLU A 315 41.31 -18.97 -7.41
CA GLU A 315 42.59 -18.28 -7.30
C GLU A 315 42.70 -17.60 -5.93
N THR A 316 43.92 -17.32 -5.48
CA THR A 316 44.15 -16.40 -4.35
C THR A 316 43.89 -14.95 -4.76
N LEU A 317 43.76 -14.04 -3.80
CA LEU A 317 43.60 -12.60 -4.05
C LEU A 317 44.77 -12.05 -4.89
N SER A 318 46.01 -12.37 -4.56
CA SER A 318 47.17 -11.90 -5.34
C SER A 318 47.27 -12.50 -6.74
N SER A 319 46.92 -13.78 -6.91
CA SER A 319 46.90 -14.43 -8.22
C SER A 319 45.85 -13.77 -9.13
N PHE A 320 44.64 -13.56 -8.59
CA PHE A 320 43.58 -12.84 -9.32
C PHE A 320 43.98 -11.40 -9.64
N ALA A 321 44.55 -10.67 -8.67
CA ALA A 321 44.97 -9.29 -8.88
C ALA A 321 46.08 -9.17 -9.93
N SER A 322 47.01 -10.11 -9.95
CA SER A 322 48.07 -10.18 -10.98
C SER A 322 47.45 -10.41 -12.36
N TRP A 323 46.58 -11.41 -12.50
CA TRP A 323 45.86 -11.67 -13.74
C TRP A 323 45.04 -10.47 -14.22
N TYR A 324 44.36 -9.78 -13.31
CA TYR A 324 43.54 -8.60 -13.63
C TYR A 324 44.41 -7.43 -14.10
N LYS A 325 45.60 -7.23 -13.49
CA LYS A 325 46.58 -6.23 -13.92
C LYS A 325 47.18 -6.51 -15.30
N ASP A 326 47.44 -7.78 -15.59
CA ASP A 326 47.94 -8.16 -16.91
C ASP A 326 46.85 -8.02 -17.98
N SER A 327 45.60 -8.30 -17.64
CA SER A 327 44.45 -8.22 -18.55
C SER A 327 43.95 -6.80 -18.77
N PHE A 328 44.03 -5.94 -17.75
CA PHE A 328 43.51 -4.57 -17.75
C PHE A 328 44.57 -3.56 -17.24
N PRO A 329 45.66 -3.35 -18.00
CA PRO A 329 46.80 -2.55 -17.52
C PRO A 329 46.52 -1.05 -17.38
N GLU A 330 45.44 -0.54 -17.98
CA GLU A 330 45.12 0.89 -18.03
C GLU A 330 44.09 1.28 -16.96
N ILE A 331 42.82 0.92 -17.12
CA ILE A 331 41.72 1.17 -16.16
C ILE A 331 40.77 -0.03 -16.12
N SER A 332 39.82 -0.02 -15.19
CA SER A 332 38.84 -1.10 -15.08
C SER A 332 37.93 -1.22 -16.31
N PRO A 333 37.60 -2.44 -16.75
CA PRO A 333 36.66 -2.64 -17.83
C PRO A 333 35.23 -2.37 -17.39
N GLU A 334 34.34 -2.15 -18.36
CA GLU A 334 32.90 -2.18 -18.13
C GLU A 334 32.43 -3.59 -17.70
N GLN A 335 31.46 -3.63 -16.80
CA GLN A 335 30.86 -4.86 -16.26
C GLN A 335 29.35 -4.71 -16.15
N ILE A 336 28.64 -5.82 -16.33
CA ILE A 336 27.21 -5.92 -16.17
C ILE A 336 26.85 -7.18 -15.37
N VAL A 337 25.95 -7.05 -14.41
CA VAL A 337 25.38 -8.16 -13.65
C VAL A 337 23.89 -8.23 -13.94
N ILE A 338 23.45 -9.30 -14.60
CA ILE A 338 22.06 -9.59 -14.91
C ILE A 338 21.59 -10.71 -13.97
N ALA A 339 20.60 -10.44 -13.14
CA ALA A 339 20.11 -11.39 -12.14
C ALA A 339 18.59 -11.50 -12.19
N ASP A 340 18.08 -12.73 -12.30
CA ASP A 340 16.73 -13.06 -11.87
C ASP A 340 16.70 -13.22 -10.35
N ASP A 341 15.56 -12.96 -9.73
CA ASP A 341 15.39 -13.13 -8.28
C ASP A 341 15.72 -14.58 -7.86
N PRO A 342 16.82 -14.82 -7.10
CA PRO A 342 17.20 -16.16 -6.70
C PRO A 342 16.17 -16.82 -5.76
N LEU A 343 15.23 -16.06 -5.20
CA LEU A 343 14.12 -16.54 -4.38
C LEU A 343 12.89 -16.95 -5.22
N GLY A 344 12.88 -16.68 -6.52
CA GLY A 344 11.81 -17.11 -7.44
C GLY A 344 10.53 -16.26 -7.40
N ARG A 345 10.59 -15.01 -6.93
CA ARG A 345 9.41 -14.12 -6.85
C ARG A 345 9.16 -13.31 -8.12
N GLY A 346 9.84 -13.63 -9.22
CA GLY A 346 9.64 -13.01 -10.54
C GLY A 346 10.28 -11.63 -10.72
N GLY A 347 11.10 -11.17 -9.76
CA GLY A 347 11.89 -9.94 -9.90
C GLY A 347 13.14 -10.14 -10.75
N LYS A 348 13.69 -9.04 -11.26
CA LYS A 348 14.96 -9.00 -12.01
C LYS A 348 15.74 -7.73 -11.67
N ALA A 349 17.06 -7.81 -11.66
CA ALA A 349 17.94 -6.65 -11.55
C ALA A 349 19.04 -6.69 -12.61
N ILE A 350 19.44 -5.51 -13.07
CA ILE A 350 20.57 -5.30 -13.97
C ILE A 350 21.42 -4.18 -13.39
N TRP A 351 22.66 -4.51 -13.06
CA TRP A 351 23.67 -3.56 -12.65
C TRP A 351 24.65 -3.36 -13.79
N TYR A 352 24.67 -2.19 -14.41
CA TYR A 352 25.70 -1.80 -15.38
C TYR A 352 26.67 -0.83 -14.73
N MET A 353 27.96 -1.08 -14.89
CA MET A 353 29.04 -0.38 -14.21
C MET A 353 30.20 -0.14 -15.18
N ASN A 354 30.66 1.10 -15.27
CA ASN A 354 31.87 1.46 -15.99
C ASN A 354 32.61 2.59 -15.24
N PRO A 355 33.82 3.00 -15.67
CA PRO A 355 34.58 4.01 -14.94
C PRO A 355 33.89 5.38 -14.78
N TYR A 356 32.82 5.64 -15.54
CA TYR A 356 32.12 6.91 -15.58
C TYR A 356 30.81 6.92 -14.78
N TYR A 357 30.11 5.79 -14.68
CA TYR A 357 28.86 5.70 -13.90
C TYR A 357 28.48 4.25 -13.57
N ARG A 358 27.56 4.10 -12.61
CA ARG A 358 26.80 2.87 -12.39
C ARG A 358 25.29 3.11 -12.50
N VAL A 359 24.53 2.08 -12.89
CA VAL A 359 23.06 2.09 -12.90
C VAL A 359 22.51 0.74 -12.45
N GLY A 360 21.56 0.77 -11.52
CA GLY A 360 20.76 -0.36 -11.07
C GLY A 360 19.33 -0.26 -11.59
N TRP A 361 19.03 -1.04 -12.63
CA TRP A 361 17.67 -1.21 -13.16
C TRP A 361 17.01 -2.45 -12.54
N PHE A 362 15.73 -2.34 -12.21
CA PHE A 362 14.94 -3.38 -11.55
C PHE A 362 13.61 -3.59 -12.25
N TYR A 363 13.17 -4.84 -12.32
CA TYR A 363 11.79 -5.22 -12.55
C TYR A 363 11.20 -5.76 -11.26
N ASN A 364 10.16 -5.10 -10.75
CA ASN A 364 9.48 -5.44 -9.51
C ASN A 364 7.95 -5.22 -9.64
N ASN A 365 7.22 -5.23 -8.51
CA ASN A 365 5.77 -5.05 -8.49
C ASN A 365 5.28 -3.72 -9.07
N GLU A 366 6.12 -2.69 -9.11
CA GLU A 366 5.80 -1.38 -9.72
C GLU A 366 5.96 -1.41 -11.24
N GLY A 367 6.92 -2.19 -11.74
CA GLY A 367 7.26 -2.36 -13.15
C GLY A 367 8.76 -2.19 -13.41
N SER A 368 9.11 -1.53 -14.50
CA SER A 368 10.49 -1.25 -14.94
C SER A 368 10.98 0.05 -14.30
N VAL A 369 12.01 -0.02 -13.43
CA VAL A 369 12.45 1.11 -12.60
C VAL A 369 13.97 1.19 -12.49
N ILE A 370 14.54 2.39 -12.52
CA ILE A 370 15.93 2.64 -12.11
C ILE A 370 15.91 3.08 -10.65
N ARG A 371 16.52 2.26 -9.77
CA ARG A 371 16.60 2.52 -8.32
C ARG A 371 17.92 3.18 -7.90
N ASP A 372 18.98 2.97 -8.68
CA ASP A 372 20.30 3.61 -8.48
C ASP A 372 20.82 4.11 -9.83
N LEU A 373 21.27 5.36 -9.90
CA LEU A 373 22.03 5.91 -11.02
C LEU A 373 23.04 6.92 -10.49
N ARG A 374 24.33 6.66 -10.67
CA ARG A 374 25.40 7.49 -10.08
C ARG A 374 26.48 7.80 -11.09
N GLN A 375 26.81 9.08 -11.22
CA GLN A 375 27.98 9.49 -12.00
C GLN A 375 29.24 9.52 -11.14
N TYR A 376 30.30 8.88 -11.61
CA TYR A 376 31.63 8.97 -11.04
C TYR A 376 32.36 10.22 -11.53
N VAL A 377 32.84 11.04 -10.60
CA VAL A 377 33.52 12.30 -10.88
C VAL A 377 35.01 12.16 -10.56
N GLN A 378 35.85 12.23 -11.58
CA GLN A 378 37.31 12.20 -11.41
C GLN A 378 37.78 13.33 -10.50
N GLY A 379 38.71 13.03 -9.58
CA GLY A 379 39.27 14.00 -8.63
C GLY A 379 38.38 14.32 -7.43
N GLN A 380 37.20 13.69 -7.29
CA GLN A 380 36.39 13.81 -6.08
C GLN A 380 37.11 13.15 -4.90
N VAL A 381 37.55 13.95 -3.94
CA VAL A 381 38.28 13.48 -2.74
C VAL A 381 37.31 12.84 -1.75
N GLU A 382 37.57 11.63 -1.28
CA GLU A 382 36.75 10.98 -0.27
C GLU A 382 36.78 11.73 1.08
N PRO A 383 35.74 11.64 1.92
CA PRO A 383 35.64 12.40 3.18
C PRO A 383 36.80 12.17 4.17
N CYS A 384 37.38 10.97 4.15
CA CYS A 384 38.36 10.50 5.12
C CYS A 384 39.80 10.55 4.60
N TYR A 385 40.03 11.20 3.45
CA TYR A 385 41.33 11.25 2.78
C TYR A 385 42.41 11.86 3.68
N ASP A 386 42.22 13.10 4.13
CA ASP A 386 43.17 13.88 4.94
C ASP A 386 42.69 14.08 6.39
N LYS A 387 41.49 13.60 6.72
CA LYS A 387 40.84 13.80 8.02
C LYS A 387 40.53 12.48 8.70
N VAL A 388 40.55 12.54 10.02
CA VAL A 388 39.98 11.52 10.90
C VAL A 388 38.46 11.46 10.67
N CYS A 389 37.94 10.26 10.47
CA CYS A 389 36.51 9.98 10.38
C CYS A 389 36.07 9.12 11.57
N PRO A 390 35.38 9.70 12.57
CA PRO A 390 34.83 8.93 13.69
C PRO A 390 33.63 8.06 13.25
N SER A 391 33.05 8.32 12.07
CA SER A 391 31.99 7.50 11.47
C SER A 391 32.20 7.39 9.96
N VAL A 392 31.78 6.27 9.38
CA VAL A 392 31.79 6.01 7.94
C VAL A 392 30.36 6.02 7.43
N ASN A 393 29.93 7.17 6.91
CA ASN A 393 28.58 7.43 6.42
C ASN A 393 28.62 7.96 4.97
N PHE A 394 29.03 7.11 4.03
CA PHE A 394 29.27 7.54 2.65
C PHE A 394 28.02 7.54 1.76
N ALA A 395 26.88 7.04 2.23
CA ALA A 395 25.63 7.03 1.47
C ALA A 395 25.21 8.40 0.95
N THR A 396 25.40 9.45 1.76
CA THR A 396 25.01 10.84 1.43
C THR A 396 26.11 11.67 0.77
N PHE A 397 27.29 11.07 0.53
CA PHE A 397 28.46 11.78 0.03
C PHE A 397 28.40 12.07 -1.48
N ALA A 398 27.76 11.20 -2.26
CA ALA A 398 27.64 11.39 -3.70
C ALA A 398 26.73 12.59 -4.01
N THR A 399 27.19 13.49 -4.88
CA THR A 399 26.44 14.70 -5.27
C THR A 399 25.68 14.55 -6.59
N ARG A 400 26.06 13.59 -7.44
CA ARG A 400 25.43 13.29 -8.73
C ARG A 400 24.84 11.89 -8.72
N VAL A 401 23.73 11.75 -8.03
CA VAL A 401 23.10 10.46 -7.71
C VAL A 401 21.58 10.54 -7.72
N LEU A 402 20.96 9.53 -8.34
CA LEU A 402 19.60 9.10 -8.09
C LEU A 402 19.69 7.82 -7.25
N ASP A 403 19.07 7.79 -6.07
CA ASP A 403 19.13 6.62 -5.18
C ASP A 403 17.86 6.49 -4.34
N ASP A 404 17.18 5.36 -4.50
CA ASP A 404 15.91 5.03 -3.88
C ASP A 404 16.05 4.86 -2.36
N VAL A 405 17.22 4.43 -1.87
CA VAL A 405 17.44 4.12 -0.46
C VAL A 405 17.76 5.39 0.35
N THR A 406 18.70 6.19 -0.15
CA THR A 406 19.25 7.38 0.51
C THR A 406 18.30 8.56 0.39
N TYR A 407 17.73 8.78 -0.79
CA TYR A 407 16.96 9.98 -1.11
C TYR A 407 15.49 9.68 -1.41
N ASN A 408 15.06 8.42 -1.45
CA ASN A 408 13.72 8.01 -1.90
C ASN A 408 13.40 8.56 -3.30
N GLN A 409 14.41 8.57 -4.17
CA GLN A 409 14.32 9.06 -5.54
C GLN A 409 14.64 7.91 -6.50
N LYS A 410 13.72 7.64 -7.42
CA LYS A 410 13.82 6.58 -8.43
C LYS A 410 13.19 7.04 -9.74
N LEU A 411 13.54 6.39 -10.84
CA LEU A 411 12.97 6.68 -12.14
C LEU A 411 12.13 5.50 -12.63
N LEU A 412 10.81 5.65 -12.57
CA LEU A 412 9.85 4.67 -13.09
C LEU A 412 9.73 4.82 -14.60
N ILE A 413 10.14 3.80 -15.35
CA ILE A 413 10.14 3.79 -16.82
C ILE A 413 8.80 3.26 -17.36
N ASP A 414 8.32 2.13 -16.85
CA ASP A 414 7.01 1.57 -17.20
C ASP A 414 6.35 0.91 -15.98
N GLN A 415 5.02 0.96 -15.96
CA GLN A 415 4.20 0.32 -14.93
C GLN A 415 3.69 -1.05 -15.36
N GLY A 416 3.60 -1.98 -14.40
CA GLY A 416 3.03 -3.30 -14.61
C GLY A 416 4.03 -4.33 -15.15
N LYS A 417 3.50 -5.39 -15.73
CA LYS A 417 4.25 -6.53 -16.23
C LYS A 417 5.05 -6.16 -17.47
N ILE A 418 6.21 -6.80 -17.58
CA ILE A 418 7.00 -6.80 -18.81
C ILE A 418 7.03 -8.22 -19.39
N THR A 419 7.04 -8.32 -20.72
CA THR A 419 7.15 -9.58 -21.46
C THR A 419 8.21 -9.44 -22.56
N ASP A 420 8.64 -10.55 -23.17
CA ASP A 420 9.66 -10.57 -24.23
C ASP A 420 10.95 -9.82 -23.87
N PHE A 421 11.35 -9.93 -22.60
CA PHE A 421 12.57 -9.32 -22.09
C PHE A 421 13.81 -9.92 -22.77
N SER A 422 14.68 -9.06 -23.28
CA SER A 422 15.96 -9.42 -23.84
C SER A 422 17.00 -8.36 -23.54
N ILE A 423 18.26 -8.78 -23.54
CA ILE A 423 19.41 -7.89 -23.46
C ILE A 423 20.41 -8.26 -24.54
N THR A 424 20.94 -7.25 -25.22
CA THR A 424 21.94 -7.41 -26.29
C THR A 424 23.07 -6.41 -26.08
N LYS A 425 24.31 -6.85 -26.34
CA LYS A 425 25.47 -5.97 -26.40
C LYS A 425 25.72 -5.60 -27.86
N LEU A 426 25.56 -4.32 -28.20
CA LEU A 426 26.01 -3.74 -29.45
C LEU A 426 27.41 -3.14 -29.23
N LYS A 427 28.14 -2.78 -30.29
CA LYS A 427 29.58 -2.44 -30.25
C LYS A 427 30.04 -1.77 -28.94
N ASP A 428 29.42 -0.65 -28.58
CA ASP A 428 29.83 0.18 -27.45
C ASP A 428 28.75 0.38 -26.38
N TYR A 429 27.62 -0.34 -26.44
CA TYR A 429 26.50 -0.13 -25.51
C TYR A 429 25.58 -1.35 -25.37
N PHE A 430 24.85 -1.41 -24.26
CA PHE A 430 23.87 -2.46 -23.98
C PHE A 430 22.46 -1.98 -24.30
N VAL A 431 21.64 -2.84 -24.89
CA VAL A 431 20.21 -2.58 -25.14
C VAL A 431 19.39 -3.58 -24.35
N ILE A 432 18.55 -3.08 -23.45
CA ILE A 432 17.50 -3.82 -22.78
C ILE A 432 16.21 -3.56 -23.55
N SER A 433 15.56 -4.64 -24.00
CA SER A 433 14.36 -4.59 -24.81
C SER A 433 13.26 -5.43 -24.17
N TYR A 434 12.04 -4.90 -24.06
CA TYR A 434 10.87 -5.62 -23.53
C TYR A 434 9.56 -5.06 -24.08
N LEU A 435 8.49 -5.83 -24.00
CA LEU A 435 7.12 -5.34 -24.16
C LEU A 435 6.55 -4.94 -22.79
N ASN A 436 6.03 -3.73 -22.66
CA ASN A 436 5.33 -3.31 -21.44
C ASN A 436 3.92 -3.94 -21.34
N GLU A 437 3.18 -3.65 -20.27
CA GLU A 437 1.81 -4.17 -20.04
C GLU A 437 0.83 -3.89 -21.21
N ALA A 438 1.06 -2.80 -21.94
CA ALA A 438 0.26 -2.45 -23.13
C ALA A 438 0.71 -3.18 -24.42
N GLY A 439 1.74 -4.01 -24.36
CA GLY A 439 2.33 -4.68 -25.52
C GLY A 439 3.15 -3.74 -26.41
N LYS A 440 3.58 -2.58 -25.90
CA LYS A 440 4.44 -1.64 -26.63
C LYS A 440 5.90 -1.96 -26.34
N GLN A 441 6.71 -2.04 -27.40
CA GLN A 441 8.15 -2.22 -27.31
C GLN A 441 8.80 -1.06 -26.55
N ARG A 442 9.77 -1.42 -25.72
CA ARG A 442 10.56 -0.54 -24.87
C ARG A 442 12.01 -0.90 -25.00
N ASP A 443 12.82 0.11 -25.23
CA ASP A 443 14.26 -0.04 -25.38
C ASP A 443 14.98 0.95 -24.45
N ILE A 444 15.86 0.43 -23.60
CA ILE A 444 16.76 1.19 -22.73
C ILE A 444 18.18 0.89 -23.18
N GLN A 445 18.98 1.91 -23.43
CA GLN A 445 20.36 1.77 -23.87
C GLN A 445 21.32 2.31 -22.82
N PHE A 446 22.26 1.49 -22.35
CA PHE A 446 23.35 1.90 -21.47
C PHE A 446 24.59 2.13 -22.31
N MET A 447 24.91 3.40 -22.56
CA MET A 447 26.04 3.85 -23.38
C MET A 447 27.21 4.24 -22.47
N PRO A 448 28.44 4.44 -22.98
CA PRO A 448 29.59 4.65 -22.11
C PRO A 448 29.47 5.84 -21.15
N ARG A 449 28.76 6.91 -21.53
CA ARG A 449 28.57 8.12 -20.71
C ARG A 449 27.13 8.66 -20.69
N ASP A 450 26.20 7.96 -21.32
CA ASP A 450 24.83 8.40 -21.54
C ASP A 450 23.85 7.23 -21.38
N ILE A 451 22.58 7.55 -21.16
CA ILE A 451 21.49 6.56 -21.19
C ILE A 451 20.46 7.00 -22.22
N SER A 452 20.00 6.07 -23.05
CA SER A 452 18.84 6.26 -23.92
C SER A 452 17.63 5.56 -23.35
N ILE A 453 16.50 6.25 -23.19
CA ILE A 453 15.21 5.64 -22.83
C ILE A 453 14.23 5.92 -23.97
N ASN A 454 13.79 4.86 -24.65
CA ASN A 454 12.85 4.95 -25.78
C ASN A 454 13.29 5.95 -26.88
N GLY A 455 14.59 5.97 -27.19
CA GLY A 455 15.19 6.83 -28.21
C GLY A 455 15.55 8.24 -27.74
N ARG A 456 15.23 8.63 -26.50
CA ARG A 456 15.69 9.89 -25.90
C ARG A 456 17.03 9.65 -25.19
N ILE A 457 18.10 10.22 -25.74
CA ILE A 457 19.44 10.18 -25.15
C ILE A 457 19.60 11.33 -24.16
N SER A 458 20.04 11.00 -22.94
CA SER A 458 20.37 11.95 -21.88
C SER A 458 21.75 11.61 -21.30
N SER A 459 22.53 12.64 -20.96
CA SER A 459 23.72 12.44 -20.13
C SER A 459 23.31 11.95 -18.74
N ILE A 460 24.21 11.23 -18.05
CA ILE A 460 23.91 10.71 -16.70
C ILE A 460 23.49 11.84 -15.75
N ASP A 461 24.29 12.92 -15.71
CA ASP A 461 24.01 14.09 -14.88
C ASP A 461 22.68 14.75 -15.29
N GLY A 462 22.43 14.87 -16.60
CA GLY A 462 21.19 15.45 -17.12
C GLY A 462 19.95 14.64 -16.72
N LEU A 463 20.01 13.31 -16.78
CA LEU A 463 18.92 12.43 -16.37
C LEU A 463 18.70 12.47 -14.85
N ILE A 464 19.78 12.49 -14.07
CA ILE A 464 19.71 12.64 -12.61
C ILE A 464 19.07 13.99 -12.26
N MET A 465 19.54 15.09 -12.83
CA MET A 465 19.00 16.42 -12.60
C MET A 465 17.53 16.54 -13.02
N GLU A 466 17.15 16.03 -14.20
CA GLU A 466 15.76 16.02 -14.66
C GLU A 466 14.85 15.27 -13.68
N THR A 467 15.29 14.08 -13.25
CA THR A 467 14.55 13.27 -12.28
C THR A 467 14.48 13.98 -10.93
N GLN A 468 15.59 14.46 -10.38
CA GLN A 468 15.63 15.19 -9.11
C GLN A 468 14.80 16.48 -9.14
N ASN A 469 14.81 17.22 -10.24
CA ASN A 469 13.98 18.41 -10.40
C ASN A 469 12.50 18.03 -10.42
N SER A 470 12.12 16.90 -11.01
CA SER A 470 10.74 16.41 -10.91
C SER A 470 10.31 16.16 -9.45
N TYR A 471 11.25 15.74 -8.58
CA TYR A 471 11.04 15.59 -7.13
C TYR A 471 11.09 16.93 -6.37
N LYS A 472 11.99 17.86 -6.72
CA LYS A 472 12.17 19.17 -6.05
C LYS A 472 11.13 20.21 -6.45
N ASP A 473 10.69 20.23 -7.71
CA ASP A 473 9.48 20.94 -8.15
C ASP A 473 8.24 20.41 -7.43
N GLY A 474 8.35 19.23 -6.78
CA GLY A 474 7.43 18.70 -5.77
C GLY A 474 7.37 19.48 -4.45
N GLN A 475 8.34 20.36 -4.15
CA GLN A 475 8.45 21.05 -2.86
C GLN A 475 8.12 22.56 -2.90
N GLU A 476 8.24 23.22 -4.06
CA GLU A 476 7.61 24.52 -4.23
C GLU A 476 6.10 24.34 -4.37
N LYS A 477 5.37 24.64 -3.30
CA LYS A 477 3.92 24.61 -3.33
C LYS A 477 3.44 25.70 -4.28
N ILE A 478 2.78 25.30 -5.35
CA ILE A 478 1.94 26.18 -6.16
C ILE A 478 0.82 26.67 -5.23
N HIS A 479 1.03 27.86 -4.69
CA HIS A 479 0.00 28.60 -3.99
C HIS A 479 -0.99 29.11 -5.03
N LEU A 480 -2.05 28.36 -5.28
CA LEU A 480 -3.19 28.84 -6.04
C LEU A 480 -3.90 29.91 -5.19
N THR A 481 -3.44 31.15 -5.33
CA THR A 481 -4.00 32.42 -4.84
C THR A 481 -4.61 32.41 -3.43
N SER A 482 -4.03 33.25 -2.57
CA SER A 482 -4.59 33.73 -1.32
C SER A 482 -5.96 34.43 -1.53
N GLY A 483 -7.03 33.66 -1.59
CA GLY A 483 -8.41 34.16 -1.55
C GLY A 483 -8.91 34.22 -0.12
N SER A 484 -9.05 35.44 0.41
CA SER A 484 -9.77 35.74 1.66
C SER A 484 -11.16 35.08 1.70
N THR A 485 -11.60 34.64 2.88
CA THR A 485 -12.98 34.28 3.29
C THR A 485 -14.04 34.35 2.18
N GLU A 486 -14.48 33.18 1.73
CA GLU A 486 -15.33 33.05 0.55
C GLU A 486 -16.81 33.30 0.86
N LYS A 487 -17.46 34.03 -0.05
CA LYS A 487 -18.90 34.19 -0.02
C LYS A 487 -19.55 33.00 -0.71
N PHE A 488 -20.29 32.22 0.07
CA PHE A 488 -21.24 31.24 -0.45
C PHE A 488 -22.17 31.92 -1.48
N LYS A 489 -22.20 31.39 -2.71
CA LYS A 489 -22.87 32.03 -3.84
C LYS A 489 -24.37 31.72 -3.96
N GLU A 490 -24.83 30.61 -3.37
CA GLU A 490 -26.23 30.22 -3.45
C GLU A 490 -27.08 31.06 -2.50
N THR A 491 -28.27 31.47 -2.97
CA THR A 491 -29.16 32.29 -2.15
C THR A 491 -29.89 31.41 -1.12
N PHE A 492 -30.13 31.96 0.07
CA PHE A 492 -30.90 31.27 1.11
C PHE A 492 -32.28 30.79 0.61
N PHE A 493 -32.93 31.57 -0.27
CA PHE A 493 -34.23 31.23 -0.84
C PHE A 493 -34.18 30.04 -1.80
N GLU A 494 -33.16 29.93 -2.66
CA GLU A 494 -32.97 28.77 -3.55
C GLU A 494 -32.81 27.48 -2.75
N PHE A 495 -31.98 27.51 -1.70
CA PHE A 495 -31.79 26.36 -0.84
C PHE A 495 -33.08 25.95 -0.13
N ILE A 496 -33.83 26.91 0.44
CA ILE A 496 -35.12 26.63 1.08
C ILE A 496 -36.12 26.05 0.08
N PHE A 497 -36.17 26.55 -1.16
CA PHE A 497 -37.04 25.99 -2.19
C PHE A 497 -36.72 24.52 -2.50
N LYS A 498 -35.43 24.16 -2.61
CA LYS A 498 -34.99 22.77 -2.79
C LYS A 498 -35.41 21.89 -1.60
N VAL A 499 -35.24 22.38 -0.36
CA VAL A 499 -35.66 21.67 0.85
C VAL A 499 -37.17 21.45 0.87
N VAL A 500 -37.97 22.47 0.58
CA VAL A 500 -39.44 22.36 0.53
C VAL A 500 -39.87 21.37 -0.56
N SER A 501 -39.28 21.47 -1.75
CA SER A 501 -39.54 20.54 -2.86
C SER A 501 -39.21 19.10 -2.49
N PHE A 502 -38.09 18.88 -1.80
CA PHE A 502 -37.70 17.56 -1.32
C PHE A 502 -38.64 17.03 -0.24
N VAL A 503 -39.10 17.86 0.69
CA VAL A 503 -40.08 17.46 1.72
C VAL A 503 -41.41 17.06 1.10
N ILE A 504 -41.89 17.81 0.10
CA ILE A 504 -43.10 17.45 -0.67
C ILE A 504 -42.89 16.11 -1.38
N PHE A 505 -41.73 15.93 -2.02
CA PHE A 505 -41.35 14.67 -2.66
C PHE A 505 -41.35 13.49 -1.67
N VAL A 506 -40.74 13.62 -0.49
CA VAL A 506 -40.76 12.60 0.56
C VAL A 506 -42.21 12.27 0.98
N GLY A 507 -43.08 13.27 1.09
CA GLY A 507 -44.50 13.09 1.41
C GLY A 507 -45.25 12.26 0.36
N PHE A 508 -45.19 12.67 -0.91
CA PHE A 508 -45.99 12.06 -1.98
C PHE A 508 -45.38 10.78 -2.55
N VAL A 509 -44.05 10.64 -2.56
CA VAL A 509 -43.35 9.53 -3.22
C VAL A 509 -42.89 8.46 -2.24
N PHE A 510 -42.58 8.81 -0.98
CA PHE A 510 -42.18 7.82 0.02
C PHE A 510 -43.29 7.51 1.02
N LEU A 511 -43.76 8.53 1.75
CA LEU A 511 -44.72 8.33 2.84
C LEU A 511 -46.06 7.77 2.34
N VAL A 512 -46.66 8.38 1.31
CA VAL A 512 -47.98 7.98 0.79
C VAL A 512 -47.99 6.54 0.24
N PRO A 513 -47.09 6.16 -0.70
CA PRO A 513 -46.97 4.79 -1.18
C PRO A 513 -46.75 3.77 -0.06
N GLY A 514 -45.82 4.04 0.86
CA GLY A 514 -45.56 3.13 1.97
C GLY A 514 -46.74 2.97 2.93
N TYR A 515 -47.46 4.06 3.21
CA TYR A 515 -48.55 4.07 4.19
C TYR A 515 -49.72 3.16 3.80
N ILE A 516 -50.00 3.01 2.50
CA ILE A 516 -51.03 2.10 1.98
C ILE A 516 -50.80 0.65 2.43
N PHE A 517 -49.54 0.24 2.50
CA PHE A 517 -49.18 -1.09 2.97
C PHE A 517 -49.07 -1.13 4.50
N VAL A 518 -48.38 -0.14 5.09
CA VAL A 518 -48.09 -0.13 6.54
C VAL A 518 -49.35 0.00 7.40
N LYS A 519 -50.38 0.74 6.97
CA LYS A 519 -51.67 0.81 7.70
C LYS A 519 -52.31 -0.57 7.90
N LYS A 520 -52.09 -1.51 6.98
CA LYS A 520 -52.60 -2.89 7.08
C LYS A 520 -51.91 -3.71 8.19
N LEU A 521 -50.80 -3.23 8.74
CA LEU A 521 -50.15 -3.80 9.94
C LEU A 521 -50.87 -3.41 11.25
N LYS A 522 -51.91 -2.54 11.19
CA LYS A 522 -52.78 -2.17 12.32
C LYS A 522 -52.05 -1.66 13.57
N GLN A 523 -50.87 -1.05 13.41
CA GLN A 523 -50.11 -0.50 14.53
C GLN A 523 -50.69 0.85 14.97
N LYS A 524 -50.93 1.00 16.28
CA LYS A 524 -51.51 2.22 16.88
C LYS A 524 -50.53 3.40 16.94
N GLU A 525 -49.24 3.09 16.97
CA GLU A 525 -48.18 4.08 17.15
C GLU A 525 -47.91 4.86 15.85
N LYS A 526 -48.18 6.17 15.84
CA LYS A 526 -48.00 7.01 14.64
C LYS A 526 -46.56 7.11 14.16
N SER A 527 -45.60 7.21 15.10
CA SER A 527 -44.15 7.25 14.80
C SER A 527 -43.68 6.00 14.05
N PHE A 528 -44.14 4.81 14.47
CA PHE A 528 -43.91 3.57 13.75
C PHE A 528 -44.46 3.65 12.32
N ASN A 529 -45.72 4.06 12.16
CA ASN A 529 -46.36 4.09 10.86
C ASN A 529 -45.64 5.04 9.89
N ILE A 530 -45.23 6.23 10.34
CA ILE A 530 -44.49 7.20 9.52
C ILE A 530 -43.12 6.64 9.11
N PHE A 531 -42.32 6.18 10.08
CA PHE A 531 -40.97 5.68 9.83
C PHE A 531 -40.94 4.49 8.86
N VAL A 532 -41.77 3.47 9.12
CA VAL A 532 -41.82 2.27 8.27
C VAL A 532 -42.40 2.61 6.89
N SER A 533 -43.34 3.55 6.79
CA SER A 533 -43.89 3.97 5.50
C SER A 533 -42.84 4.66 4.63
N ILE A 534 -42.08 5.61 5.18
CA ILE A 534 -41.01 6.26 4.42
C ILE A 534 -39.94 5.24 4.02
N SER A 535 -39.53 4.36 4.94
CA SER A 535 -38.55 3.31 4.67
C SER A 535 -38.99 2.36 3.55
N LEU A 536 -40.26 1.92 3.57
CA LEU A 536 -40.83 1.09 2.52
C LEU A 536 -40.99 1.87 1.20
N GLY A 537 -41.28 3.16 1.27
CA GLY A 537 -41.34 4.05 0.12
C GLY A 537 -40.00 4.21 -0.59
N LEU A 538 -38.89 4.34 0.15
CA LEU A 538 -37.53 4.35 -0.40
C LEU A 538 -37.24 3.07 -1.18
N VAL A 539 -37.55 1.91 -0.58
CA VAL A 539 -37.38 0.60 -1.21
C VAL A 539 -38.30 0.46 -2.43
N GLY A 540 -39.56 0.89 -2.32
CA GLY A 540 -40.53 0.82 -3.40
C GLY A 540 -40.15 1.66 -4.62
N LEU A 541 -39.72 2.92 -4.42
CA LEU A 541 -39.25 3.76 -5.52
C LEU A 541 -38.03 3.14 -6.21
N THR A 542 -37.09 2.63 -5.43
CA THR A 542 -35.86 2.02 -5.96
C THR A 542 -36.17 0.77 -6.79
N LEU A 543 -37.04 -0.11 -6.29
CA LEU A 543 -37.49 -1.30 -7.01
C LEU A 543 -38.23 -0.92 -8.31
N MET A 544 -39.12 0.07 -8.26
CA MET A 544 -39.82 0.54 -9.47
C MET A 544 -38.87 1.20 -10.47
N SER A 545 -37.82 1.86 -9.99
CA SER A 545 -36.77 2.44 -10.84
C SER A 545 -35.91 1.37 -11.49
N LEU A 546 -35.61 0.29 -10.77
CA LEU A 546 -34.92 -0.88 -11.31
C LEU A 546 -35.75 -1.53 -12.42
N ILE A 547 -37.02 -1.85 -12.13
CA ILE A 547 -37.95 -2.48 -13.08
C ILE A 547 -38.13 -1.58 -14.31
N GLY A 548 -38.42 -0.29 -14.10
CA GLY A 548 -38.57 0.68 -15.19
C GLY A 548 -37.30 0.85 -16.01
N GLY A 549 -36.13 0.76 -15.38
CA GLY A 549 -34.83 0.79 -16.04
C GLY A 549 -34.58 -0.42 -16.94
N TYR A 550 -34.73 -1.64 -16.42
CA TYR A 550 -34.57 -2.88 -17.20
C TYR A 550 -35.59 -3.00 -18.34
N LEU A 551 -36.83 -2.57 -18.12
CA LEU A 551 -37.87 -2.55 -19.14
C LEU A 551 -37.75 -1.38 -20.13
N LYS A 552 -36.80 -0.45 -19.91
CA LYS A 552 -36.68 0.83 -20.65
C LYS A 552 -37.97 1.66 -20.64
N MET A 553 -38.76 1.54 -19.58
CA MET A 553 -40.03 2.22 -19.36
C MET A 553 -40.00 3.02 -18.05
N PHE A 554 -39.07 3.96 -17.94
CA PHE A 554 -38.91 4.77 -16.71
C PHE A 554 -40.18 5.55 -16.33
N GLY A 555 -41.03 5.90 -17.30
CA GLY A 555 -42.33 6.54 -17.08
C GLY A 555 -43.30 5.75 -16.18
N LEU A 556 -43.09 4.44 -16.00
CA LEU A 556 -43.89 3.60 -15.08
C LEU A 556 -43.83 4.09 -13.63
N ILE A 557 -42.77 4.80 -13.24
CA ILE A 557 -42.65 5.39 -11.89
C ILE A 557 -43.76 6.40 -11.64
N TRP A 558 -44.11 7.23 -12.62
CA TRP A 558 -45.19 8.21 -12.50
C TRP A 558 -46.55 7.53 -12.37
N VAL A 559 -46.76 6.43 -13.09
CA VAL A 559 -47.98 5.60 -12.97
C VAL A 559 -48.07 4.99 -11.58
N TYR A 560 -46.97 4.40 -11.08
CA TYR A 560 -46.88 3.85 -9.72
C TYR A 560 -47.22 4.90 -8.65
N ILE A 561 -46.62 6.10 -8.74
CA ILE A 561 -46.89 7.20 -7.80
C ILE A 561 -48.36 7.64 -7.90
N ALA A 562 -48.87 7.90 -9.11
CA ALA A 562 -50.22 8.38 -9.32
C ALA A 562 -51.28 7.40 -8.79
N VAL A 563 -51.15 6.10 -9.10
CA VAL A 563 -52.07 5.06 -8.64
C VAL A 563 -52.11 5.00 -7.12
N LEU A 564 -50.95 5.08 -6.46
CA LEU A 564 -50.87 5.02 -5.01
C LEU A 564 -51.37 6.32 -4.34
N VAL A 565 -51.09 7.50 -4.89
CA VAL A 565 -51.65 8.76 -4.38
C VAL A 565 -53.18 8.76 -4.51
N VAL A 566 -53.72 8.31 -5.64
CA VAL A 566 -55.16 8.17 -5.87
C VAL A 566 -55.78 7.18 -4.87
N ALA A 567 -55.17 6.00 -4.69
CA ALA A 567 -55.62 5.02 -3.70
C ALA A 567 -55.59 5.58 -2.27
N PHE A 568 -54.57 6.36 -1.92
CA PHE A 568 -54.44 7.01 -0.62
C PHE A 568 -55.58 8.03 -0.34
N ILE A 569 -55.95 8.81 -1.36
CA ILE A 569 -57.06 9.78 -1.28
C ILE A 569 -58.40 9.03 -1.19
N PHE A 570 -58.66 8.06 -2.06
CA PHE A 570 -59.91 7.28 -2.08
C PHE A 570 -60.14 6.52 -0.77
N GLN A 571 -59.10 5.94 -0.17
CA GLN A 571 -59.17 5.27 1.13
C GLN A 571 -59.29 6.23 2.31
N LYS A 572 -59.32 7.55 2.07
CA LYS A 572 -59.36 8.62 3.07
C LYS A 572 -58.21 8.55 4.09
N ASN A 573 -57.08 7.97 3.69
CA ASN A 573 -55.91 7.77 4.55
C ASN A 573 -55.26 9.09 4.98
N TYR A 574 -55.48 10.18 4.24
CA TYR A 574 -55.05 11.54 4.62
C TYR A 574 -55.62 12.00 5.97
N LYS A 575 -56.76 11.44 6.42
CA LYS A 575 -57.31 11.74 7.76
C LYS A 575 -56.47 11.18 8.89
N ASP A 576 -55.78 10.07 8.65
CA ASP A 576 -54.90 9.44 9.65
C ASP A 576 -53.55 10.19 9.76
N ILE A 577 -53.19 10.92 8.70
CA ILE A 577 -51.98 11.77 8.59
C ILE A 577 -52.33 13.26 8.76
N GLN A 578 -53.41 13.60 9.48
CA GLN A 578 -53.73 15.01 9.72
C GLN A 578 -52.58 15.73 10.47
N PRO A 579 -52.23 16.97 10.07
CA PRO A 579 -51.22 17.80 10.71
C PRO A 579 -51.72 18.41 12.04
N VAL A 580 -52.60 17.71 12.77
CA VAL A 580 -53.04 18.12 14.10
C VAL A 580 -51.89 17.91 15.06
N LEU A 581 -51.02 18.92 15.07
CA LEU A 581 -50.35 19.50 16.22
C LEU A 581 -49.93 18.46 17.25
N PHE A 582 -48.66 18.09 17.10
CA PHE A 582 -47.68 17.78 18.15
C PHE A 582 -47.93 18.49 19.52
N VAL A 583 -48.72 19.57 19.57
CA VAL A 583 -48.94 20.48 20.71
C VAL A 583 -49.52 19.83 21.97
N LYS A 584 -50.42 18.83 21.90
CA LYS A 584 -50.99 18.26 23.14
C LYS A 584 -50.04 17.36 23.94
N ASN A 585 -48.98 16.84 23.32
CA ASN A 585 -47.95 16.02 23.95
C ASN A 585 -46.51 16.55 23.72
N ILE A 586 -46.38 17.80 23.21
CA ILE A 586 -45.10 18.40 22.80
C ILE A 586 -44.14 18.41 23.98
N TYR A 587 -44.55 18.83 25.17
CA TYR A 587 -43.63 18.98 26.31
C TYR A 587 -43.01 17.65 26.77
N ARG A 588 -43.72 16.52 26.61
CA ARG A 588 -43.21 15.17 26.96
C ARG A 588 -42.33 14.55 25.87
N SER A 589 -42.35 15.09 24.65
CA SER A 589 -41.60 14.62 23.48
C SER A 589 -40.56 15.64 22.96
N LEU A 590 -40.60 16.88 23.45
CA LEU A 590 -39.75 18.00 23.03
C LEU A 590 -38.28 17.69 23.24
N PHE A 591 -37.95 17.05 24.36
CA PHE A 591 -36.58 16.64 24.66
C PHE A 591 -36.03 15.63 23.65
N PHE A 592 -36.84 14.64 23.22
CA PHE A 592 -36.44 13.69 22.18
C PHE A 592 -36.35 14.34 20.80
N MET A 593 -37.26 15.28 20.50
CA MET A 593 -37.20 16.05 19.25
C MET A 593 -35.94 16.91 19.17
N ILE A 594 -35.60 17.63 20.24
CA ILE A 594 -34.37 18.42 20.32
C ILE A 594 -33.15 17.51 20.13
N LEU A 595 -33.10 16.35 20.80
CA LEU A 595 -32.00 15.41 20.64
C LEU A 595 -31.87 14.90 19.19
N ILE A 596 -32.99 14.55 18.55
CA ILE A 596 -33.01 14.10 17.15
C ILE A 596 -32.55 15.22 16.21
N ILE A 597 -33.00 16.45 16.42
CA ILE A 597 -32.59 17.60 15.60
C ILE A 597 -31.11 17.89 15.77
N LEU A 598 -30.62 18.01 17.02
CA LEU A 598 -29.20 18.24 17.31
C LEU A 598 -28.32 17.11 16.78
N GLY A 599 -28.75 15.86 16.97
CA GLY A 599 -28.05 14.69 16.45
C GLY A 599 -28.01 14.64 14.93
N THR A 600 -29.11 15.02 14.28
CA THR A 600 -29.18 15.16 12.81
C THR A 600 -28.20 16.21 12.33
N ILE A 601 -28.17 17.39 12.94
CA ILE A 601 -27.20 18.44 12.59
C ILE A 601 -25.77 17.89 12.76
N PHE A 602 -25.50 17.21 13.88
CA PHE A 602 -24.17 16.68 14.20
C PHE A 602 -23.67 15.65 13.17
N GLN A 603 -24.47 14.65 12.83
CA GLN A 603 -24.11 13.62 11.84
C GLN A 603 -23.99 14.14 10.41
N ASN A 604 -24.47 15.37 10.14
CA ASN A 604 -24.41 16.00 8.81
C ASN A 604 -23.24 16.98 8.67
N ILE A 605 -22.49 17.27 9.74
CA ILE A 605 -21.31 18.16 9.69
C ILE A 605 -20.31 17.67 8.63
N GLY A 606 -20.13 16.35 8.53
CA GLY A 606 -19.18 15.72 7.62
C GLY A 606 -19.49 15.87 6.12
N THR A 607 -20.74 16.13 5.73
CA THR A 607 -21.15 16.12 4.31
C THR A 607 -21.78 17.42 3.84
N ALA A 608 -22.43 18.18 4.72
CA ALA A 608 -23.32 19.28 4.31
C ALA A 608 -22.66 20.35 3.42
N ARG A 609 -21.37 20.64 3.68
CA ARG A 609 -20.57 21.64 2.96
C ARG A 609 -19.98 21.13 1.64
N SER A 610 -19.98 19.82 1.40
CA SER A 610 -19.43 19.24 0.16
C SER A 610 -20.34 19.53 -1.03
N GLY A 611 -19.74 19.83 -2.18
CA GLY A 611 -20.47 20.21 -3.39
C GLY A 611 -21.06 21.62 -3.36
N TRP A 612 -20.70 22.47 -2.38
CA TRP A 612 -21.02 23.90 -2.41
C TRP A 612 -20.09 24.66 -3.37
N VAL A 613 -20.63 25.70 -3.99
CA VAL A 613 -19.90 26.59 -4.90
C VAL A 613 -19.40 27.80 -4.12
N TYR A 614 -18.09 27.98 -4.17
CA TYR A 614 -17.35 29.07 -3.56
C TYR A 614 -16.66 29.92 -4.65
N ASP A 615 -15.82 30.88 -4.25
CA ASP A 615 -15.03 31.67 -5.19
C ASP A 615 -13.90 30.84 -5.82
N LEU A 616 -13.34 29.88 -5.09
CA LEU A 616 -12.37 28.88 -5.53
C LEU A 616 -12.94 27.76 -6.41
N GLY A 617 -14.26 27.73 -6.61
CA GLY A 617 -14.98 26.66 -7.30
C GLY A 617 -15.77 25.74 -6.36
N VAL A 618 -15.94 24.47 -6.70
CA VAL A 618 -16.75 23.51 -5.92
C VAL A 618 -15.90 22.85 -4.84
N GLY A 619 -16.27 23.00 -3.56
CA GLY A 619 -15.49 22.47 -2.43
C GLY A 619 -15.94 21.09 -1.94
N TYR A 620 -14.99 20.26 -1.51
CA TYR A 620 -15.21 18.90 -0.99
C TYR A 620 -14.45 18.65 0.32
N TRP A 621 -15.09 17.92 1.23
CA TRP A 621 -14.60 17.69 2.60
C TRP A 621 -14.29 16.22 2.87
N GLY A 622 -13.07 15.94 3.34
CA GLY A 622 -12.66 14.59 3.71
C GLY A 622 -12.84 13.57 2.57
N PRO A 623 -13.44 12.40 2.82
CA PRO A 623 -13.59 11.34 1.82
C PRO A 623 -14.58 11.68 0.70
N THR A 624 -15.41 12.73 0.86
CA THR A 624 -16.37 13.11 -0.19
C THR A 624 -15.72 13.61 -1.48
N GLY A 625 -14.44 14.03 -1.43
CA GLY A 625 -13.65 14.37 -2.62
C GLY A 625 -13.19 13.18 -3.45
N HIS A 626 -13.42 11.94 -2.97
CA HIS A 626 -13.15 10.70 -3.68
C HIS A 626 -14.43 9.84 -3.77
N ASP A 627 -14.88 9.28 -2.64
CA ASP A 627 -16.04 8.38 -2.59
C ASP A 627 -17.34 9.09 -3.02
N GLY A 628 -17.49 10.35 -2.62
CA GLY A 628 -18.62 11.17 -3.05
C GLY A 628 -18.63 11.44 -4.54
N ILE A 629 -17.45 11.65 -5.14
CA ILE A 629 -17.28 11.85 -6.58
C ILE A 629 -17.62 10.57 -7.34
N TRP A 630 -17.21 9.41 -6.84
CA TRP A 630 -17.61 8.11 -7.40
C TRP A 630 -19.14 7.94 -7.43
N HIS A 631 -19.82 8.20 -6.30
CA HIS A 631 -21.29 8.18 -6.25
C HIS A 631 -21.91 9.16 -7.25
N GLN A 632 -21.39 10.38 -7.35
CA GLN A 632 -21.88 11.37 -8.32
C GLN A 632 -21.72 10.90 -9.78
N ALA A 633 -20.56 10.32 -10.13
CA ALA A 633 -20.31 9.74 -11.44
C ALA A 633 -21.28 8.59 -11.76
N LEU A 634 -21.50 7.70 -10.80
CA LEU A 634 -22.41 6.57 -10.95
C LEU A 634 -23.87 7.00 -11.08
N ILE A 635 -24.32 7.95 -10.26
CA ILE A 635 -25.68 8.52 -10.34
C ILE A 635 -25.92 9.09 -11.74
N ASN A 636 -24.95 9.83 -12.29
CA ASN A 636 -25.04 10.35 -13.65
C ASN A 636 -25.20 9.23 -14.69
N GLN A 637 -24.43 8.14 -14.61
CA GLN A 637 -24.60 7.00 -15.52
C GLN A 637 -25.97 6.32 -15.36
N LEU A 638 -26.48 6.22 -14.13
CA LEU A 638 -27.82 5.69 -13.83
C LEU A 638 -28.96 6.58 -14.36
N THR A 639 -28.71 7.88 -14.57
CA THR A 639 -29.68 8.73 -15.27
C THR A 639 -29.80 8.37 -16.75
N LEU A 640 -28.76 7.78 -17.36
CA LEU A 640 -28.76 7.39 -18.76
C LEU A 640 -29.36 5.99 -18.96
N LYS A 641 -28.90 5.00 -18.19
CA LYS A 641 -29.37 3.61 -18.30
C LYS A 641 -29.20 2.80 -17.02
N VAL A 642 -29.98 1.73 -16.90
CA VAL A 642 -29.91 0.74 -15.81
C VAL A 642 -29.88 -0.67 -16.44
N PRO A 643 -28.90 -1.52 -16.12
CA PRO A 643 -27.72 -1.25 -15.27
C PRO A 643 -26.79 -0.20 -15.91
N PRO A 644 -26.02 0.55 -15.10
CA PRO A 644 -25.15 1.61 -15.59
C PRO A 644 -23.88 1.04 -16.22
N ASP A 645 -23.23 1.83 -17.08
CA ASP A 645 -21.83 1.56 -17.44
C ASP A 645 -20.90 1.99 -16.31
N ASN A 646 -19.70 1.41 -16.28
CA ASN A 646 -18.65 1.87 -15.38
C ASN A 646 -18.21 3.30 -15.78
N PRO A 647 -18.39 4.30 -14.90
CA PRO A 647 -18.07 5.69 -15.23
C PRO A 647 -16.59 5.93 -15.49
N GLY A 648 -15.70 5.19 -14.82
CA GLY A 648 -14.25 5.30 -14.95
C GLY A 648 -13.60 4.29 -15.91
N PHE A 649 -14.39 3.45 -16.58
CA PHE A 649 -13.86 2.41 -17.47
C PHE A 649 -14.82 2.12 -18.63
N ALA A 650 -14.80 3.00 -19.63
CA ALA A 650 -15.77 3.00 -20.72
C ALA A 650 -15.83 1.67 -21.49
N GLY A 651 -17.03 1.34 -21.99
CA GLY A 651 -17.30 0.10 -22.74
C GLY A 651 -17.47 -1.16 -21.88
N VAL A 652 -17.41 -1.03 -20.55
CA VAL A 652 -17.67 -2.12 -19.60
C VAL A 652 -18.89 -1.75 -18.75
N SER A 653 -19.86 -2.65 -18.68
CA SER A 653 -21.01 -2.50 -17.78
C SER A 653 -20.56 -2.66 -16.33
N LEU A 654 -21.14 -1.89 -15.41
CA LEU A 654 -20.79 -2.01 -13.99
C LEU A 654 -21.15 -3.39 -13.46
N SER A 655 -20.19 -4.05 -12.82
CA SER A 655 -20.35 -5.34 -12.12
C SER A 655 -19.63 -5.30 -10.78
N ASN A 656 -19.95 -6.24 -9.88
CA ASN A 656 -19.39 -6.37 -8.53
C ASN A 656 -19.60 -5.11 -7.66
N TYR A 657 -20.71 -4.39 -7.89
CA TYR A 657 -21.05 -3.17 -7.16
C TYR A 657 -22.55 -3.07 -6.88
N HIS A 658 -22.91 -2.57 -5.70
CA HIS A 658 -24.28 -2.42 -5.22
C HIS A 658 -24.75 -0.96 -5.36
N TYR A 659 -25.61 -0.67 -6.34
CA TYR A 659 -25.92 0.70 -6.75
C TYR A 659 -27.32 1.20 -6.37
N PHE A 660 -28.05 0.52 -5.46
CA PHE A 660 -29.44 0.92 -5.17
C PHE A 660 -29.57 2.28 -4.50
N PHE A 661 -28.61 2.67 -3.67
CA PHE A 661 -28.56 4.04 -3.16
C PHE A 661 -28.43 5.05 -4.31
N ASP A 662 -27.50 4.81 -5.22
CA ASP A 662 -27.27 5.69 -6.37
C ASP A 662 -28.49 5.74 -7.31
N LEU A 663 -29.14 4.60 -7.51
CA LEU A 663 -30.36 4.49 -8.32
C LEU A 663 -31.53 5.25 -7.69
N LEU A 664 -31.67 5.19 -6.36
CA LEU A 664 -32.64 5.97 -5.62
C LEU A 664 -32.40 7.48 -5.82
N VAL A 665 -31.15 7.94 -5.75
CA VAL A 665 -30.81 9.34 -5.98
C VAL A 665 -31.05 9.74 -7.43
N ALA A 666 -30.66 8.92 -8.40
CA ALA A 666 -30.92 9.14 -9.83
C ALA A 666 -32.41 9.24 -10.14
N ALA A 667 -33.23 8.40 -9.52
CA ALA A 667 -34.68 8.46 -9.66
C ALA A 667 -35.27 9.74 -9.07
N SER A 668 -34.81 10.16 -7.90
CA SER A 668 -35.22 11.42 -7.27
C SER A 668 -34.82 12.64 -8.09
N PHE A 669 -33.62 12.65 -8.68
CA PHE A 669 -33.20 13.69 -9.62
C PHE A 669 -34.16 13.77 -10.81
N LYS A 670 -34.50 12.63 -11.44
CA LYS A 670 -35.45 12.60 -12.57
C LYS A 670 -36.87 13.04 -12.23
N ILE A 671 -37.31 12.82 -10.98
CA ILE A 671 -38.65 13.20 -10.53
C ILE A 671 -38.72 14.67 -10.13
N THR A 672 -37.69 15.18 -9.44
CA THR A 672 -37.73 16.49 -8.78
C THR A 672 -36.96 17.58 -9.49
N GLY A 673 -35.97 17.22 -10.32
CA GLY A 673 -35.01 18.16 -10.91
C GLY A 673 -34.01 18.76 -9.90
N ILE A 674 -34.02 18.33 -8.64
CA ILE A 674 -33.09 18.84 -7.61
C ILE A 674 -31.68 18.35 -7.94
N PRO A 675 -30.65 19.23 -7.99
CA PRO A 675 -29.28 18.83 -8.36
C PRO A 675 -28.75 17.64 -7.56
N ILE A 676 -28.01 16.75 -8.23
CA ILE A 676 -27.46 15.52 -7.63
C ILE A 676 -26.61 15.84 -6.40
N ASN A 677 -25.80 16.90 -6.43
CA ASN A 677 -24.96 17.31 -5.29
C ASN A 677 -25.80 17.66 -4.05
N ASP A 678 -26.96 18.30 -4.22
CA ASP A 678 -27.86 18.64 -3.12
C ASP A 678 -28.55 17.39 -2.55
N LEU A 679 -28.96 16.48 -3.42
CA LEU A 679 -29.53 15.20 -3.00
C LEU A 679 -28.50 14.38 -2.21
N LEU A 680 -27.28 14.24 -2.75
CA LEU A 680 -26.22 13.38 -2.22
C LEU A 680 -25.64 13.88 -0.89
N TYR A 681 -25.31 15.18 -0.78
CA TYR A 681 -24.53 15.68 0.36
C TYR A 681 -25.37 16.35 1.46
N ARG A 682 -26.64 16.70 1.17
CA ARG A 682 -27.50 17.45 2.08
C ARG A 682 -28.83 16.74 2.36
N LEU A 683 -29.67 16.56 1.34
CA LEU A 683 -31.06 16.18 1.53
C LEU A 683 -31.24 14.71 1.99
N TYR A 684 -30.57 13.75 1.35
CA TYR A 684 -30.59 12.36 1.81
C TYR A 684 -29.88 12.13 3.14
N PRO A 685 -28.67 12.68 3.38
CA PRO A 685 -28.03 12.62 4.69
C PRO A 685 -28.91 13.14 5.84
N ILE A 686 -29.61 14.26 5.65
CA ILE A 686 -30.57 14.79 6.63
C ILE A 686 -31.74 13.82 6.82
N LEU A 687 -32.31 13.30 5.71
CA LEU A 687 -33.42 12.34 5.77
C LEU A 687 -33.02 11.06 6.52
N PHE A 688 -31.84 10.51 6.25
CA PHE A 688 -31.38 9.26 6.88
C PHE A 688 -31.11 9.45 8.36
N SER A 689 -30.45 10.54 8.77
CA SER A 689 -30.26 10.86 10.19
C SER A 689 -31.60 11.02 10.93
N LEU A 690 -32.55 11.77 10.34
CA LEU A 690 -33.90 11.95 10.93
C LEU A 690 -34.66 10.63 11.05
N LEU A 691 -34.67 9.82 9.99
CA LEU A 691 -35.33 8.53 9.98
C LEU A 691 -34.68 7.57 10.98
N LEU A 692 -33.34 7.54 11.05
CA LEU A 692 -32.64 6.69 12.00
C LEU A 692 -33.01 7.06 13.44
N GLY A 693 -33.01 8.35 13.78
CA GLY A 693 -33.46 8.83 15.10
C GLY A 693 -34.90 8.44 15.43
N LEU A 694 -35.83 8.64 14.49
CA LEU A 694 -37.23 8.27 14.68
C LEU A 694 -37.39 6.75 14.82
N GLY A 695 -36.72 5.96 13.98
CA GLY A 695 -36.76 4.51 14.01
C GLY A 695 -36.18 3.94 15.30
N VAL A 696 -35.01 4.42 15.73
CA VAL A 696 -34.36 4.04 16.99
C VAL A 696 -35.23 4.42 18.19
N TYR A 697 -35.85 5.61 18.19
CA TYR A 697 -36.77 6.01 19.24
C TYR A 697 -37.90 4.98 19.41
N VAL A 698 -38.55 4.58 18.31
CA VAL A 698 -39.62 3.57 18.32
C VAL A 698 -39.09 2.21 18.75
N LEU A 699 -37.95 1.78 18.21
CA LEU A 699 -37.35 0.48 18.46
C LEU A 699 -36.97 0.31 19.93
N VAL A 700 -36.21 1.25 20.49
CA VAL A 700 -35.71 1.18 21.87
C VAL A 700 -36.85 1.34 22.88
N ASN A 701 -37.83 2.19 22.58
CA ASN A 701 -39.02 2.32 23.43
C ASN A 701 -39.84 1.02 23.48
N ARG A 702 -39.92 0.25 22.38
CA ARG A 702 -40.53 -1.09 22.37
C ARG A 702 -39.70 -2.13 23.11
N LEU A 703 -38.38 -2.07 22.99
CA LEU A 703 -37.46 -3.02 23.60
C LEU A 703 -37.41 -2.90 25.14
N PHE A 704 -37.31 -1.66 25.66
CA PHE A 704 -37.07 -1.43 27.09
C PHE A 704 -38.24 -0.80 27.84
N GLN A 705 -39.23 -0.23 27.14
CA GLN A 705 -40.37 0.50 27.72
C GLN A 705 -39.94 1.57 28.74
N ASN A 706 -38.76 2.16 28.54
CA ASN A 706 -38.15 3.09 29.47
C ASN A 706 -37.61 4.32 28.74
N LYS A 707 -38.02 5.51 29.19
CA LYS A 707 -37.64 6.79 28.57
C LYS A 707 -36.16 7.11 28.71
N LEU A 708 -35.55 6.81 29.85
CA LEU A 708 -34.12 7.05 30.07
C LEU A 708 -33.28 6.13 29.17
N ALA A 709 -33.66 4.85 29.05
CA ALA A 709 -33.00 3.92 28.14
C ALA A 709 -33.11 4.38 26.68
N THR A 710 -34.28 4.87 26.29
CA THR A 710 -34.52 5.45 24.95
C THR A 710 -33.64 6.66 24.69
N PHE A 711 -33.55 7.58 25.66
CA PHE A 711 -32.73 8.78 25.54
C PHE A 711 -31.24 8.47 25.40
N ILE A 712 -30.71 7.62 26.29
CA ILE A 712 -29.30 7.25 26.28
C ILE A 712 -28.95 6.53 24.97
N SER A 713 -29.79 5.59 24.51
CA SER A 713 -29.53 4.89 23.25
C SER A 713 -29.49 5.85 22.06
N LEU A 714 -30.44 6.79 21.97
CA LEU A 714 -30.44 7.83 20.93
C LEU A 714 -29.18 8.70 21.01
N PHE A 715 -28.75 9.07 22.21
CA PHE A 715 -27.52 9.85 22.39
C PHE A 715 -26.29 9.09 21.86
N PHE A 716 -26.16 7.79 22.14
CA PHE A 716 -25.05 6.97 21.66
C PHE A 716 -25.05 6.75 20.14
N ILE A 717 -26.23 6.73 19.51
CA ILE A 717 -26.36 6.66 18.05
C ILE A 717 -25.86 7.94 17.39
N TYR A 718 -26.23 9.09 17.95
CA TYR A 718 -25.87 10.39 17.36
C TYR A 718 -24.48 10.87 17.72
N PHE A 719 -23.98 10.56 18.91
CA PHE A 719 -22.78 11.20 19.45
C PHE A 719 -21.70 10.21 19.90
N GLY A 720 -21.93 8.90 19.82
CA GLY A 720 -20.93 7.94 20.28
C GLY A 720 -19.70 7.88 19.37
N GLY A 721 -18.51 8.01 19.96
CA GLY A 721 -17.22 7.75 19.32
C GLY A 721 -16.47 6.56 19.92
N SER A 722 -15.29 6.28 19.36
CA SER A 722 -14.34 5.27 19.86
C SER A 722 -13.51 5.83 21.02
N PHE A 723 -12.67 5.00 21.63
CA PHE A 723 -11.62 5.46 22.55
C PHE A 723 -10.34 5.91 21.83
N GLY A 724 -10.41 6.28 20.54
CA GLY A 724 -9.23 6.72 19.77
C GLY A 724 -8.52 7.92 20.40
N TRP A 725 -9.27 8.78 21.10
CA TRP A 725 -8.71 9.88 21.88
C TRP A 725 -7.77 9.45 23.01
N ILE A 726 -7.92 8.25 23.57
CA ILE A 726 -7.01 7.70 24.58
C ILE A 726 -5.67 7.33 23.92
N VAL A 727 -5.72 6.71 22.73
CA VAL A 727 -4.53 6.35 21.96
C VAL A 727 -3.74 7.60 21.61
N GLU A 728 -4.42 8.61 21.07
CA GLU A 728 -3.81 9.90 20.74
C GLU A 728 -3.24 10.58 21.99
N PHE A 729 -3.96 10.54 23.11
CA PHE A 729 -3.48 11.12 24.36
C PHE A 729 -2.21 10.42 24.88
N ILE A 730 -2.13 9.10 24.74
CA ILE A 730 -0.92 8.34 25.11
C ILE A 730 0.25 8.76 24.21
N LYS A 731 0.02 8.89 22.89
CA LYS A 731 1.06 9.18 21.88
C LYS A 731 1.55 10.63 21.90
N THR A 732 0.64 11.60 21.87
CA THR A 732 0.95 13.02 21.62
C THR A 732 0.50 13.95 22.75
N LYS A 733 -0.10 13.41 23.82
CA LYS A 733 -0.77 14.18 24.89
C LYS A 733 -1.95 15.02 24.38
N SER A 734 -2.45 14.74 23.18
CA SER A 734 -3.63 15.37 22.58
C SER A 734 -4.88 14.50 22.77
N ILE A 735 -6.02 15.12 23.05
CA ILE A 735 -7.32 14.42 23.11
C ILE A 735 -8.04 14.40 21.75
N TRP A 736 -7.43 14.97 20.71
CA TRP A 736 -8.03 15.10 19.38
C TRP A 736 -7.79 13.87 18.49
N GLY A 737 -7.89 12.67 19.08
CA GLY A 737 -7.74 11.40 18.36
C GLY A 737 -8.96 11.06 17.53
N GLY A 738 -8.74 10.79 16.24
CA GLY A 738 -9.78 10.42 15.29
C GLY A 738 -10.42 9.05 15.57
N GLU A 739 -11.52 8.78 14.87
CA GLU A 739 -12.32 7.57 15.09
C GLU A 739 -11.64 6.26 14.68
N SER A 740 -10.78 6.30 13.65
CA SER A 740 -10.22 5.13 12.96
C SER A 740 -8.93 4.57 13.56
N ALA A 741 -8.58 4.96 14.80
CA ALA A 741 -7.40 4.42 15.50
C ALA A 741 -7.45 2.89 15.62
N PHE A 742 -8.65 2.31 15.65
CA PHE A 742 -8.92 0.87 15.69
C PHE A 742 -9.57 0.36 14.39
N TRP A 743 -9.23 0.97 13.24
CA TRP A 743 -9.76 0.74 11.89
C TRP A 743 -11.21 1.18 11.62
N ALA A 744 -12.14 1.05 12.57
CA ALA A 744 -13.55 1.26 12.25
C ALA A 744 -13.98 2.74 12.34
N ASN A 745 -14.68 3.21 11.31
CA ASN A 745 -15.48 4.43 11.40
C ASN A 745 -16.67 4.22 12.33
N GLN A 746 -17.09 5.29 13.01
CA GLN A 746 -18.12 5.21 14.04
C GLN A 746 -19.50 5.52 13.43
N PRO A 747 -20.60 5.01 14.00
CA PRO A 747 -21.95 5.30 13.50
C PRO A 747 -22.29 6.79 13.36
N VAL A 748 -21.57 7.66 14.08
CA VAL A 748 -21.70 9.12 13.98
C VAL A 748 -21.29 9.68 12.62
N SER A 749 -20.37 9.03 11.91
CA SER A 749 -19.90 9.42 10.57
C SER A 749 -20.61 8.67 9.44
N MET A 750 -21.74 8.01 9.72
CA MET A 750 -22.45 7.16 8.75
C MET A 750 -22.74 7.84 7.41
N ASN A 751 -23.00 9.16 7.40
CA ASN A 751 -23.35 9.90 6.19
C ASN A 751 -22.17 10.06 5.22
N LEU A 752 -20.92 9.84 5.67
CA LEU A 752 -19.76 9.77 4.78
C LEU A 752 -19.85 8.55 3.83
N ASN A 753 -20.65 7.54 4.17
CA ASN A 753 -20.94 6.36 3.36
C ASN A 753 -22.47 6.22 3.24
N PRO A 754 -23.08 6.91 2.26
CA PRO A 754 -24.53 6.94 2.11
C PRO A 754 -25.19 5.55 2.00
N PRO A 755 -24.61 4.55 1.28
CA PRO A 755 -25.09 3.16 1.29
C PRO A 755 -25.19 2.57 2.71
N PHE A 756 -24.19 2.84 3.57
CA PHE A 756 -24.24 2.43 4.96
C PHE A 756 -25.34 3.15 5.75
N ALA A 757 -25.48 4.47 5.61
CA ALA A 757 -26.51 5.26 6.31
C ALA A 757 -27.95 4.76 6.02
N ILE A 758 -28.31 4.56 4.75
CA ILE A 758 -29.64 4.02 4.40
C ILE A 758 -29.81 2.58 4.89
N SER A 759 -28.75 1.76 4.89
CA SER A 759 -28.84 0.38 5.39
C SER A 759 -29.22 0.31 6.87
N LEU A 760 -28.79 1.26 7.71
CA LEU A 760 -29.18 1.34 9.13
C LEU A 760 -30.67 1.70 9.29
N VAL A 761 -31.18 2.59 8.45
CA VAL A 761 -32.60 2.94 8.39
C VAL A 761 -33.43 1.70 8.02
N LEU A 762 -33.04 1.01 6.95
CA LEU A 762 -33.74 -0.19 6.48
C LEU A 762 -33.64 -1.37 7.45
N LEU A 763 -32.48 -1.58 8.07
CA LEU A 763 -32.30 -2.57 9.14
C LEU A 763 -33.23 -2.28 10.33
N THR A 764 -33.33 -1.01 10.74
CA THR A 764 -34.23 -0.59 11.83
C THR A 764 -35.69 -0.82 11.46
N ALA A 765 -36.09 -0.53 10.21
CA ALA A 765 -37.43 -0.82 9.70
C ALA A 765 -37.72 -2.32 9.66
N PHE A 766 -36.75 -3.12 9.20
CA PHE A 766 -36.84 -4.57 9.20
C PHE A 766 -37.06 -5.12 10.61
N LEU A 767 -36.25 -4.72 11.60
CA LEU A 767 -36.39 -5.17 12.99
C LEU A 767 -37.74 -4.80 13.60
N LEU A 768 -38.24 -3.58 13.31
CA LEU A 768 -39.54 -3.12 13.78
C LEU A 768 -40.70 -3.93 13.18
N VAL A 769 -40.66 -4.22 11.88
CA VAL A 769 -41.68 -5.03 11.21
C VAL A 769 -41.54 -6.50 11.64
N PHE A 770 -40.32 -6.98 11.91
CA PHE A 770 -40.08 -8.33 12.41
C PHE A 770 -40.72 -8.53 13.79
N ASN A 771 -40.65 -7.52 14.68
CA ASN A 771 -41.37 -7.53 15.95
C ASN A 771 -42.89 -7.65 15.78
N VAL A 772 -43.47 -7.00 14.77
CA VAL A 772 -44.90 -7.12 14.43
C VAL A 772 -45.22 -8.49 13.86
N PHE A 773 -44.38 -9.00 12.97
CA PHE A 773 -44.51 -10.32 12.36
C PHE A 773 -44.55 -11.44 13.42
N ILE A 774 -43.64 -11.41 14.40
CA ILE A 774 -43.62 -12.40 15.50
C ILE A 774 -44.97 -12.49 16.20
N LYS A 775 -45.65 -11.35 16.41
CA LYS A 775 -46.93 -11.26 17.13
C LYS A 775 -48.14 -11.59 16.28
N GLU A 776 -48.19 -11.09 15.04
CA GLU A 776 -49.42 -11.10 14.24
C GLU A 776 -49.40 -12.04 13.03
N LYS A 777 -48.23 -12.31 12.43
CA LYS A 777 -48.04 -13.15 11.23
C LYS A 777 -49.04 -12.85 10.10
N ASN A 778 -49.40 -11.59 9.89
CA ASN A 778 -50.36 -11.19 8.86
C ASN A 778 -49.69 -11.14 7.46
N LYS A 779 -50.46 -11.35 6.38
CA LYS A 779 -49.92 -11.40 4.99
C LYS A 779 -49.10 -10.16 4.60
N THR A 780 -49.49 -8.98 5.09
CA THR A 780 -48.78 -7.72 4.83
C THR A 780 -47.37 -7.74 5.45
N SER A 781 -47.21 -8.28 6.66
CA SER A 781 -45.92 -8.37 7.34
C SER A 781 -44.94 -9.29 6.60
N TYR A 782 -45.41 -10.38 5.99
CA TYR A 782 -44.58 -11.22 5.10
C TYR A 782 -44.05 -10.40 3.91
N LEU A 783 -44.94 -9.72 3.18
CA LEU A 783 -44.55 -8.95 1.99
C LEU A 783 -43.55 -7.85 2.33
N ILE A 784 -43.81 -7.08 3.39
CA ILE A 784 -42.91 -5.99 3.80
C ILE A 784 -41.55 -6.54 4.24
N LEU A 785 -41.49 -7.64 5.00
CA LEU A 785 -40.22 -8.23 5.40
C LEU A 785 -39.43 -8.77 4.21
N ILE A 786 -40.09 -9.46 3.27
CA ILE A 786 -39.45 -9.99 2.06
C ILE A 786 -38.83 -8.86 1.23
N LEU A 787 -39.54 -7.74 1.07
CA LEU A 787 -39.02 -6.59 0.33
C LEU A 787 -37.89 -5.88 1.07
N LEU A 788 -38.05 -5.62 2.37
CA LEU A 788 -37.03 -4.94 3.18
C LEU A 788 -35.75 -5.76 3.27
N ALA A 789 -35.84 -7.06 3.59
CA ALA A 789 -34.67 -7.92 3.72
C ALA A 789 -34.07 -8.30 2.35
N GLY A 790 -34.93 -8.60 1.36
CA GLY A 790 -34.50 -9.04 0.05
C GLY A 790 -33.72 -7.98 -0.72
N LEU A 791 -34.16 -6.72 -0.67
CA LEU A 791 -33.53 -5.62 -1.41
C LEU A 791 -32.38 -4.96 -0.64
N LEU A 792 -32.21 -5.27 0.66
CA LEU A 792 -31.17 -4.66 1.50
C LEU A 792 -29.75 -4.96 1.00
N ILE A 793 -29.54 -6.12 0.36
CA ILE A 793 -28.23 -6.54 -0.16
C ILE A 793 -27.67 -5.55 -1.20
N GLU A 794 -28.54 -4.95 -2.02
CA GLU A 794 -28.15 -3.99 -3.05
C GLU A 794 -28.05 -2.55 -2.53
N PHE A 795 -28.64 -2.24 -1.37
CA PHE A 795 -28.34 -0.99 -0.66
C PHE A 795 -27.02 -1.08 0.07
N LYS A 796 -26.76 -2.22 0.73
CA LYS A 796 -25.47 -2.54 1.33
C LYS A 796 -25.34 -4.05 1.54
N VAL A 797 -24.39 -4.66 0.84
CA VAL A 797 -24.18 -6.12 0.86
C VAL A 797 -23.99 -6.64 2.29
N TYR A 798 -23.22 -5.92 3.13
CA TYR A 798 -22.98 -6.31 4.52
C TYR A 798 -24.26 -6.38 5.36
N ALA A 799 -25.16 -5.40 5.25
CA ALA A 799 -26.45 -5.44 5.94
C ALA A 799 -27.33 -6.60 5.44
N GLY A 800 -27.36 -6.81 4.11
CA GLY A 800 -28.12 -7.89 3.49
C GLY A 800 -27.68 -9.27 3.99
N ILE A 801 -26.37 -9.54 3.99
CA ILE A 801 -25.79 -10.79 4.49
C ILE A 801 -26.18 -11.01 5.96
N LEU A 802 -26.04 -9.99 6.82
CA LEU A 802 -26.37 -10.11 8.24
C LEU A 802 -27.86 -10.42 8.48
N VAL A 803 -28.77 -9.74 7.76
CA VAL A 803 -30.21 -9.95 7.89
C VAL A 803 -30.63 -11.32 7.36
N LEU A 804 -30.09 -11.75 6.20
CA LEU A 804 -30.39 -13.07 5.63
C LEU A 804 -29.85 -14.19 6.52
N ALA A 805 -28.64 -14.04 7.09
CA ALA A 805 -28.09 -15.00 8.05
C ALA A 805 -28.95 -15.10 9.32
N GLY A 806 -29.39 -13.95 9.84
CA GLY A 806 -30.31 -13.88 10.98
C GLY A 806 -31.65 -14.56 10.70
N LEU A 807 -32.29 -14.25 9.57
CA LEU A 807 -33.53 -14.90 9.13
C LEU A 807 -33.35 -16.40 8.92
N GLY A 808 -32.26 -16.82 8.28
CA GLY A 808 -31.95 -18.22 8.00
C GLY A 808 -31.80 -19.03 9.29
N LEU A 809 -31.08 -18.52 10.29
CA LEU A 809 -30.91 -19.23 11.56
C LEU A 809 -32.22 -19.28 12.36
N VAL A 810 -32.97 -18.16 12.42
CA VAL A 810 -34.29 -18.15 13.06
C VAL A 810 -35.23 -19.15 12.37
N ALA A 811 -35.27 -19.15 11.04
CA ALA A 811 -36.08 -20.09 10.26
C ALA A 811 -35.67 -21.54 10.52
N PHE A 812 -34.37 -21.85 10.52
CA PHE A 812 -33.86 -23.19 10.81
C PHE A 812 -34.30 -23.70 12.18
N ILE A 813 -34.12 -22.89 13.23
CA ILE A 813 -34.56 -23.26 14.60
C ILE A 813 -36.07 -23.43 14.67
N LYS A 814 -36.83 -22.59 13.95
CA LYS A 814 -38.30 -22.64 13.95
C LYS A 814 -38.91 -23.76 13.14
N ILE A 815 -38.23 -24.23 12.09
CA ILE A 815 -38.62 -25.44 11.35
C ILE A 815 -38.55 -26.67 12.27
N ILE A 816 -37.54 -26.77 13.13
CA ILE A 816 -37.45 -27.85 14.13
C ILE A 816 -38.66 -27.81 15.08
N GLN A 817 -39.19 -26.62 15.35
CA GLN A 817 -40.41 -26.38 16.14
C GLN A 817 -41.71 -26.48 15.30
N LYS A 818 -41.64 -27.00 14.06
CA LYS A 818 -42.74 -27.14 13.09
C LYS A 818 -43.39 -25.82 12.67
N GLU A 819 -42.67 -24.71 12.75
CA GLU A 819 -43.18 -23.39 12.38
C GLU A 819 -42.55 -22.86 11.09
N ILE A 820 -43.32 -22.89 9.99
CA ILE A 820 -42.85 -22.61 8.63
C ILE A 820 -42.90 -21.11 8.26
N SER A 821 -43.58 -20.29 9.05
CA SER A 821 -43.76 -18.85 8.82
C SER A 821 -42.43 -18.12 8.53
N TYR A 822 -41.41 -18.37 9.35
CA TYR A 822 -40.07 -17.78 9.21
C TYR A 822 -39.34 -18.26 7.95
N LEU A 823 -39.53 -19.52 7.56
CA LEU A 823 -38.93 -20.08 6.34
C LEU A 823 -39.49 -19.38 5.10
N VAL A 824 -40.79 -19.08 5.05
CA VAL A 824 -41.39 -18.35 3.93
C VAL A 824 -40.77 -16.96 3.79
N VAL A 825 -40.56 -16.24 4.90
CA VAL A 825 -39.91 -14.93 4.88
C VAL A 825 -38.45 -15.06 4.44
N PHE A 826 -37.70 -16.03 4.97
CA PHE A 826 -36.31 -16.26 4.61
C PHE A 826 -36.15 -16.60 3.12
N VAL A 827 -36.88 -17.61 2.62
CA VAL A 827 -36.82 -18.04 1.21
C VAL A 827 -37.28 -16.92 0.29
N GLY A 828 -38.38 -16.23 0.63
CA GLY A 828 -38.84 -15.09 -0.16
C GLY A 828 -37.81 -13.97 -0.22
N SER A 829 -37.18 -13.62 0.91
CA SER A 829 -36.13 -12.61 0.97
C SER A 829 -34.90 -13.04 0.17
N LEU A 830 -34.45 -14.29 0.34
CA LEU A 830 -33.32 -14.87 -0.39
C LEU A 830 -33.55 -14.85 -1.89
N LEU A 831 -34.74 -15.25 -2.36
CA LEU A 831 -35.08 -15.22 -3.79
C LEU A 831 -35.03 -13.80 -4.34
N VAL A 832 -35.61 -12.83 -3.62
CA VAL A 832 -35.54 -11.41 -4.02
C VAL A 832 -34.09 -10.93 -4.06
N SER A 833 -33.30 -11.24 -3.03
CA SER A 833 -31.86 -10.90 -2.99
C SER A 833 -31.11 -11.49 -4.16
N LEU A 834 -31.29 -12.78 -4.47
CA LEU A 834 -30.62 -13.43 -5.60
C LEU A 834 -31.04 -12.81 -6.93
N ILE A 835 -32.32 -12.46 -7.11
CA ILE A 835 -32.82 -11.82 -8.34
C ILE A 835 -32.16 -10.47 -8.58
N VAL A 836 -31.94 -9.66 -7.53
CA VAL A 836 -31.36 -8.33 -7.70
C VAL A 836 -29.83 -8.34 -7.69
N PHE A 837 -29.21 -9.27 -6.96
CA PHE A 837 -27.76 -9.34 -6.74
C PHE A 837 -27.02 -10.09 -7.84
N LEU A 838 -27.48 -11.28 -8.24
CA LEU A 838 -26.77 -12.12 -9.22
C LEU A 838 -26.54 -11.44 -10.58
N PRO A 839 -27.44 -10.60 -11.12
CA PRO A 839 -27.16 -9.91 -12.38
C PRO A 839 -25.96 -8.95 -12.31
N GLN A 840 -25.63 -8.45 -11.11
CA GLN A 840 -24.52 -7.52 -10.88
C GLN A 840 -23.22 -8.24 -10.48
N ASP A 841 -23.31 -9.46 -9.96
CA ASP A 841 -22.18 -10.20 -9.38
C ASP A 841 -21.51 -11.15 -10.40
N LYS A 842 -20.77 -10.58 -11.36
CA LYS A 842 -20.04 -11.35 -12.39
C LYS A 842 -18.57 -11.51 -11.98
N GLY A 843 -18.20 -12.71 -11.53
CA GLY A 843 -16.80 -13.06 -11.24
C GLY A 843 -16.38 -12.94 -9.77
N ALA A 844 -17.32 -13.05 -8.83
CA ALA A 844 -17.13 -12.93 -7.39
C ALA A 844 -16.29 -14.03 -6.70
N GLU A 845 -15.68 -14.94 -7.45
CA GLU A 845 -14.85 -16.00 -6.87
C GLU A 845 -13.65 -15.40 -6.13
N GLY A 846 -13.60 -15.57 -4.81
CA GLY A 846 -12.47 -15.14 -3.99
C GLY A 846 -12.48 -13.67 -3.55
N LEU A 847 -13.63 -12.99 -3.52
CA LEU A 847 -13.76 -11.62 -2.98
C LEU A 847 -13.38 -11.51 -1.49
N LEU A 848 -13.71 -12.51 -0.68
CA LEU A 848 -13.29 -12.60 0.73
C LEU A 848 -12.09 -13.54 0.86
N VAL A 849 -11.02 -13.01 1.44
CA VAL A 849 -9.79 -13.74 1.75
C VAL A 849 -9.80 -14.08 3.24
N LEU A 850 -9.60 -15.36 3.57
CA LEU A 850 -9.41 -15.80 4.94
C LEU A 850 -8.06 -15.27 5.45
N SER A 851 -8.11 -14.25 6.30
CA SER A 851 -6.94 -13.62 6.93
C SER A 851 -7.25 -13.36 8.40
N PRO A 852 -7.15 -14.39 9.26
CA PRO A 852 -7.48 -14.28 10.67
C PRO A 852 -6.70 -13.16 11.36
N PHE A 853 -7.42 -12.34 12.12
CA PHE A 853 -6.93 -11.26 12.97
C PHE A 853 -6.20 -10.13 12.24
N TRP A 854 -6.34 -10.02 10.92
CA TRP A 854 -5.67 -8.99 10.11
C TRP A 854 -5.86 -7.57 10.66
N PHE A 855 -7.08 -7.16 11.01
CA PHE A 855 -7.32 -5.83 11.59
C PHE A 855 -6.72 -5.66 12.98
N ILE A 856 -6.62 -6.74 13.76
CA ILE A 856 -6.04 -6.71 15.10
C ILE A 856 -4.53 -6.54 15.00
N HIS A 857 -3.89 -7.30 14.10
CA HIS A 857 -2.46 -7.23 13.85
C HIS A 857 -2.08 -5.86 13.32
N THR A 858 -2.66 -5.44 12.19
CA THR A 858 -2.34 -4.15 11.56
C THR A 858 -2.69 -2.93 12.41
N MET A 859 -3.71 -3.00 13.28
CA MET A 859 -3.98 -1.95 14.26
C MET A 859 -2.81 -1.73 15.22
N ILE A 860 -2.17 -2.83 15.65
CA ILE A 860 -1.02 -2.80 16.56
C ILE A 860 0.25 -2.45 15.81
N ASP A 861 0.42 -2.96 14.59
CA ASP A 861 1.65 -2.87 13.80
C ASP A 861 1.82 -1.47 13.18
N PHE A 862 0.74 -0.85 12.69
CA PHE A 862 0.83 0.45 12.01
C PHE A 862 0.90 1.64 12.97
N THR A 863 1.88 2.51 12.77
CA THR A 863 2.18 3.65 13.67
C THR A 863 1.10 4.74 13.67
N ASP A 864 0.34 4.88 12.59
CA ASP A 864 -0.82 5.79 12.45
C ASP A 864 -2.10 5.26 13.14
N ARG A 865 -2.10 4.00 13.60
CA ARG A 865 -3.22 3.35 14.30
C ARG A 865 -2.98 3.32 15.80
N VAL A 866 -3.11 2.16 16.47
CA VAL A 866 -2.65 2.01 17.85
C VAL A 866 -1.13 2.01 17.90
N GLY A 867 -0.46 1.35 16.94
CA GLY A 867 0.98 1.47 16.73
C GLY A 867 1.82 1.06 17.95
N TRP A 868 1.44 -0.01 18.65
CA TRP A 868 2.15 -0.49 19.83
C TRP A 868 3.27 -1.46 19.42
N VAL A 869 4.37 -0.89 18.92
CA VAL A 869 5.52 -1.63 18.37
C VAL A 869 6.03 -2.74 19.28
N ARG A 870 6.12 -2.50 20.60
CA ARG A 870 6.55 -3.54 21.57
C ARG A 870 5.61 -4.76 21.60
N LEU A 871 4.30 -4.55 21.43
CA LEU A 871 3.32 -5.63 21.42
C LEU A 871 3.41 -6.42 20.10
N SER A 872 3.66 -5.73 18.98
CA SER A 872 3.94 -6.32 17.66
C SER A 872 5.18 -7.21 17.68
N MET A 873 6.33 -6.66 18.12
CA MET A 873 7.58 -7.43 18.27
C MET A 873 7.43 -8.60 19.24
N GLY A 874 6.65 -8.42 20.32
CA GLY A 874 6.35 -9.48 21.28
C GLY A 874 5.62 -10.66 20.63
N ARG A 875 4.63 -10.39 19.77
CA ARG A 875 3.87 -11.42 19.03
C ARG A 875 4.81 -12.32 18.23
N GLU A 876 5.67 -11.73 17.39
CA GLU A 876 6.62 -12.48 16.54
C GLU A 876 7.66 -13.23 17.38
N ALA A 877 8.22 -12.59 18.41
CA ALA A 877 9.21 -13.20 19.30
C ALA A 877 8.65 -14.37 20.12
N TYR A 878 7.36 -14.37 20.48
CA TYR A 878 6.73 -15.48 21.20
C TYR A 878 6.43 -16.66 20.28
N VAL A 879 6.07 -16.41 19.02
CA VAL A 879 5.92 -17.47 18.00
C VAL A 879 7.27 -18.13 17.72
N ALA A 880 8.32 -17.34 17.46
CA ALA A 880 9.66 -17.85 17.17
C ALA A 880 10.25 -18.70 18.32
N ARG A 881 9.91 -18.38 19.57
CA ARG A 881 10.37 -19.13 20.76
C ARG A 881 9.42 -20.26 21.19
N GLY A 882 8.30 -20.47 20.50
CA GLY A 882 7.30 -21.47 20.89
C GLY A 882 6.55 -21.16 22.19
N GLU A 883 6.54 -19.91 22.65
CA GLU A 883 5.89 -19.48 23.90
C GLU A 883 4.38 -19.21 23.72
N TRP A 884 3.62 -20.27 23.43
CA TRP A 884 2.20 -20.17 23.02
C TRP A 884 1.29 -19.45 24.02
N LEU A 885 1.50 -19.60 25.33
CA LEU A 885 0.70 -18.90 26.34
C LEU A 885 0.85 -17.37 26.25
N LYS A 886 2.08 -16.88 26.03
CA LYS A 886 2.34 -15.44 25.88
C LYS A 886 1.83 -14.95 24.53
N PHE A 887 1.95 -15.75 23.48
CA PHE A 887 1.33 -15.48 22.18
C PHE A 887 -0.19 -15.30 22.31
N PHE A 888 -0.90 -16.28 22.91
CA PHE A 888 -2.35 -16.17 23.11
C PHE A 888 -2.75 -15.00 24.01
N PHE A 889 -1.92 -14.64 24.99
CA PHE A 889 -2.12 -13.44 25.78
C PHE A 889 -2.03 -12.16 24.93
N VAL A 890 -1.02 -12.06 24.06
CA VAL A 890 -0.87 -10.92 23.14
C VAL A 890 -2.04 -10.82 22.16
N GLU A 891 -2.44 -11.94 21.55
CA GLU A 891 -3.61 -11.98 20.65
C GLU A 891 -4.90 -11.60 21.39
N GLY A 892 -5.10 -12.13 22.60
CA GLY A 892 -6.25 -11.79 23.45
C GLY A 892 -6.27 -10.32 23.87
N LEU A 893 -5.11 -9.76 24.21
CA LEU A 893 -4.97 -8.33 24.53
C LEU A 893 -5.25 -7.47 23.29
N GLY A 894 -4.74 -7.85 22.12
CA GLY A 894 -5.01 -7.17 20.86
C GLY A 894 -6.50 -7.14 20.52
N LEU A 895 -7.18 -8.28 20.64
CA LEU A 895 -8.63 -8.39 20.44
C LEU A 895 -9.42 -7.54 21.45
N LEU A 896 -8.98 -7.50 22.71
CA LEU A 896 -9.59 -6.68 23.75
C LEU A 896 -9.44 -5.18 23.42
N ILE A 897 -8.25 -4.73 23.03
CA ILE A 897 -7.99 -3.34 22.62
C ILE A 897 -8.85 -3.00 21.40
N PHE A 898 -8.89 -3.87 20.39
CA PHE A 898 -9.71 -3.67 19.20
C PHE A 898 -11.19 -3.55 19.54
N THR A 899 -11.72 -4.41 20.40
CA THR A 899 -13.14 -4.46 20.77
C THR A 899 -13.55 -3.27 21.64
N ILE A 900 -12.84 -3.05 22.76
CA ILE A 900 -13.14 -1.97 23.71
C ILE A 900 -12.85 -0.62 23.06
N GLY A 901 -11.74 -0.53 22.31
CA GLY A 901 -11.34 0.65 21.57
C GLY A 901 -12.42 1.13 20.61
N ASN A 902 -12.90 0.24 19.74
CA ASN A 902 -13.97 0.56 18.78
C ASN A 902 -15.31 0.87 19.45
N LEU A 903 -15.69 0.14 20.50
CA LEU A 903 -16.97 0.38 21.18
C LEU A 903 -17.01 1.69 21.97
N GLY A 904 -15.88 2.16 22.48
CA GLY A 904 -15.85 3.29 23.39
C GLY A 904 -16.76 3.04 24.59
N MET A 905 -17.56 4.04 24.97
CA MET A 905 -18.53 3.91 26.07
C MET A 905 -19.68 2.92 25.78
N ARG A 906 -19.85 2.46 24.53
CA ARG A 906 -20.83 1.41 24.18
C ARG A 906 -20.44 0.03 24.71
N VAL A 907 -19.21 -0.12 25.23
CA VAL A 907 -18.73 -1.36 25.88
C VAL A 907 -19.66 -1.82 27.00
N LEU A 908 -20.34 -0.87 27.67
CA LEU A 908 -21.35 -1.16 28.69
C LEU A 908 -22.49 -2.05 28.15
N GLY A 909 -22.85 -1.89 26.87
CA GLY A 909 -23.83 -2.68 26.14
C GLY A 909 -23.55 -4.19 26.14
N LEU A 910 -22.28 -4.60 26.19
CA LEU A 910 -21.88 -6.01 26.15
C LEU A 910 -22.46 -6.81 27.33
N SER A 911 -22.53 -6.21 28.51
CA SER A 911 -23.01 -6.88 29.73
C SER A 911 -24.49 -7.32 29.63
N VAL A 912 -25.33 -6.46 29.07
CA VAL A 912 -26.76 -6.75 28.84
C VAL A 912 -26.94 -7.63 27.62
N PHE A 913 -26.14 -7.47 26.57
CA PHE A 913 -26.15 -8.39 25.43
C PHE A 913 -25.85 -9.82 25.87
N ILE A 914 -24.74 -10.04 26.59
CA ILE A 914 -24.33 -11.36 27.07
C ILE A 914 -25.38 -11.95 28.04
N SER A 915 -25.90 -11.15 28.97
CA SER A 915 -26.90 -11.64 29.93
C SER A 915 -28.28 -11.91 29.30
N ASN A 916 -28.71 -11.12 28.32
CA ASN A 916 -29.96 -11.35 27.59
C ASN A 916 -29.84 -12.51 26.60
N VAL A 917 -28.74 -12.63 25.86
CA VAL A 917 -28.49 -13.80 25.00
C VAL A 917 -28.45 -15.07 25.86
N ARG A 918 -27.82 -15.03 27.04
CA ARG A 918 -27.77 -16.19 27.96
C ARG A 918 -29.10 -16.51 28.65
N ARG A 919 -29.97 -15.53 28.91
CA ARG A 919 -31.28 -15.72 29.59
C ARG A 919 -32.48 -15.90 28.63
N ARG A 920 -32.35 -15.49 27.36
CA ARG A 920 -33.44 -15.48 26.36
C ARG A 920 -33.04 -16.18 25.04
N ILE A 921 -32.41 -17.35 25.12
CA ILE A 921 -32.26 -18.26 23.97
C ILE A 921 -33.64 -18.74 23.44
N SER A 922 -34.75 -18.41 24.11
CA SER A 922 -36.11 -18.85 23.74
C SER A 922 -36.88 -17.91 22.80
N GLY A 923 -36.50 -16.63 22.61
CA GLY A 923 -37.28 -15.65 21.84
C GLY A 923 -36.68 -15.30 20.47
N GLU A 924 -37.52 -15.27 19.43
CA GLU A 924 -37.10 -15.06 18.02
C GLU A 924 -36.44 -13.71 17.79
N GLU A 925 -36.96 -12.68 18.46
CA GLU A 925 -36.40 -11.33 18.43
C GLU A 925 -34.99 -11.28 19.02
N THR A 926 -34.76 -11.95 20.16
CA THR A 926 -33.42 -11.96 20.80
C THR A 926 -32.42 -12.75 19.97
N LEU A 927 -32.86 -13.85 19.36
CA LEU A 927 -32.04 -14.62 18.43
C LEU A 927 -31.62 -13.78 17.21
N MET A 928 -32.54 -13.02 16.61
CA MET A 928 -32.24 -12.13 15.49
C MET A 928 -31.16 -11.09 15.85
N TYR A 929 -31.32 -10.38 16.97
CA TYR A 929 -30.29 -9.45 17.45
C TYR A 929 -28.95 -10.15 17.73
N GLY A 930 -29.00 -11.34 18.34
CA GLY A 930 -27.83 -12.14 18.67
C GLY A 930 -27.00 -12.50 17.44
N VAL A 931 -27.65 -13.04 16.39
CA VAL A 931 -26.97 -13.45 15.16
C VAL A 931 -26.38 -12.26 14.43
N ILE A 932 -27.15 -11.18 14.23
CA ILE A 932 -26.65 -9.98 13.54
C ILE A 932 -25.44 -9.42 14.30
N THR A 933 -25.51 -9.34 15.64
CA THR A 933 -24.41 -8.84 16.47
C THR A 933 -23.17 -9.72 16.41
N LEU A 934 -23.33 -11.04 16.51
CA LEU A 934 -22.20 -11.97 16.48
C LEU A 934 -21.56 -12.03 15.09
N ALA A 935 -22.37 -12.12 14.03
CA ALA A 935 -21.86 -12.16 12.66
C ALA A 935 -21.15 -10.84 12.29
N SER A 936 -21.71 -9.69 12.66
CA SER A 936 -21.09 -8.38 12.42
C SER A 936 -19.75 -8.19 13.14
N PHE A 937 -19.55 -8.87 14.27
CA PHE A 937 -18.28 -8.87 14.99
C PHE A 937 -17.30 -9.93 14.45
N ILE A 938 -17.77 -11.16 14.21
CA ILE A 938 -16.90 -12.31 13.87
C ILE A 938 -16.37 -12.23 12.44
N ILE A 939 -17.19 -11.87 11.45
CA ILE A 939 -16.77 -11.86 10.04
C ILE A 939 -15.49 -11.03 9.83
N PRO A 940 -15.38 -9.77 10.29
CA PRO A 940 -14.16 -8.99 10.10
C PRO A 940 -12.94 -9.51 10.89
N LEU A 941 -13.12 -10.37 11.90
CA LEU A 941 -11.97 -11.00 12.58
C LEU A 941 -11.31 -12.09 11.73
N PHE A 942 -12.01 -12.66 10.75
CA PHE A 942 -11.49 -13.77 9.96
C PHE A 942 -11.31 -13.44 8.48
N PHE A 943 -12.06 -12.47 7.95
CA PHE A 943 -12.12 -12.22 6.52
C PHE A 943 -11.78 -10.76 6.18
N VAL A 944 -10.95 -10.60 5.15
CA VAL A 944 -10.68 -9.31 4.49
C VAL A 944 -11.16 -9.35 3.05
N GLN A 945 -11.57 -8.21 2.50
CA GLN A 945 -11.95 -8.13 1.10
C GLN A 945 -10.71 -7.89 0.22
N LYS A 946 -10.61 -8.61 -0.90
CA LYS A 946 -9.55 -8.43 -1.92
C LYS A 946 -9.67 -7.03 -2.55
N GLY A 947 -8.52 -6.42 -2.86
CA GLY A 947 -8.44 -5.04 -3.40
C GLY A 947 -8.41 -3.99 -2.29
N ASN A 948 -9.50 -3.85 -1.52
CA ASN A 948 -9.55 -2.90 -0.41
C ASN A 948 -10.04 -3.55 0.89
N THR A 949 -9.13 -3.69 1.86
CA THR A 949 -9.44 -4.30 3.16
C THR A 949 -10.42 -3.46 3.98
N TRP A 950 -10.51 -2.13 3.76
CA TRP A 950 -11.45 -1.24 4.45
C TRP A 950 -12.92 -1.65 4.27
N ASN A 951 -13.23 -2.39 3.21
CA ASN A 951 -14.59 -2.79 2.92
C ASN A 951 -15.13 -3.82 3.94
N SER A 952 -14.32 -4.80 4.36
CA SER A 952 -14.80 -5.82 5.31
C SER A 952 -14.93 -5.30 6.75
N ILE A 953 -14.19 -4.25 7.16
CA ILE A 953 -14.36 -3.68 8.51
C ILE A 953 -15.76 -3.08 8.70
N GLN A 954 -16.47 -2.72 7.63
CA GLN A 954 -17.81 -2.12 7.72
C GLN A 954 -18.87 -3.04 8.35
N PHE A 955 -18.63 -4.35 8.43
CA PHE A 955 -19.46 -5.25 9.25
C PHE A 955 -19.53 -4.80 10.70
N ILE A 956 -18.41 -4.34 11.29
CA ILE A 956 -18.36 -3.94 12.69
C ILE A 956 -19.20 -2.70 13.00
N TYR A 957 -19.60 -1.94 11.98
CA TYR A 957 -20.44 -0.76 12.18
C TYR A 957 -21.84 -1.16 12.65
N TYR A 958 -22.37 -2.30 12.19
CA TYR A 958 -23.64 -2.86 12.66
C TYR A 958 -23.53 -3.38 14.10
N PHE A 959 -22.39 -3.97 14.46
CA PHE A 959 -22.09 -4.36 15.84
C PHE A 959 -22.15 -3.15 16.78
N MET A 960 -21.49 -2.05 16.42
CA MET A 960 -21.51 -0.80 17.20
C MET A 960 -22.90 -0.17 17.27
N PHE A 961 -23.65 -0.19 16.17
CA PHE A 961 -25.04 0.27 16.13
C PHE A 961 -25.91 -0.50 17.15
N ILE A 962 -25.85 -1.84 17.15
CA ILE A 962 -26.63 -2.65 18.08
C ILE A 962 -26.17 -2.45 19.53
N MET A 963 -24.85 -2.35 19.78
CA MET A 963 -24.34 -2.07 21.13
C MET A 963 -24.81 -0.71 21.66
N ALA A 964 -24.97 0.30 20.80
CA ALA A 964 -25.54 1.58 21.19
C ALA A 964 -27.01 1.43 21.68
N LEU A 965 -27.82 0.58 21.02
CA LEU A 965 -29.20 0.31 21.44
C LEU A 965 -29.26 -0.34 22.83
N PHE A 966 -28.37 -1.31 23.11
CA PHE A 966 -28.39 -2.02 24.40
C PHE A 966 -27.75 -1.25 25.55
N THR A 967 -26.82 -0.33 25.26
CA THR A 967 -26.16 0.52 26.26
C THR A 967 -27.16 1.33 27.09
N GLY A 968 -28.20 1.87 26.47
CA GLY A 968 -29.22 2.62 27.20
C GLY A 968 -29.96 1.79 28.25
N GLY A 969 -30.23 0.51 27.97
CA GLY A 969 -30.81 -0.42 28.94
C GLY A 969 -29.89 -0.69 30.13
N VAL A 970 -28.59 -0.87 29.88
CA VAL A 970 -27.57 -1.12 30.92
C VAL A 970 -27.48 0.06 31.87
N VAL A 971 -27.25 1.26 31.32
CA VAL A 971 -27.03 2.47 32.11
C VAL A 971 -28.27 2.80 32.93
N THR A 972 -29.46 2.59 32.37
CA THR A 972 -30.72 2.76 33.09
C THR A 972 -30.88 1.75 34.23
N GLY A 973 -30.55 0.47 33.98
CA GLY A 973 -30.62 -0.56 35.02
C GLY A 973 -29.63 -0.30 36.16
N PHE A 974 -28.45 0.24 35.85
CA PHE A 974 -27.47 0.67 36.85
C PHE A 974 -27.97 1.89 37.63
N TYR A 975 -28.51 2.90 36.95
CA TYR A 975 -29.12 4.08 37.58
C TYR A 975 -30.23 3.71 38.57
N GLN A 976 -31.03 2.70 38.26
CA GLN A 976 -32.10 2.22 39.14
C GLN A 976 -31.59 1.46 40.37
N ARG A 977 -30.39 0.87 40.33
CA ARG A 977 -29.79 0.12 41.45
C ARG A 977 -28.95 1.01 42.37
N CYS A 978 -28.43 2.13 41.86
CA CYS A 978 -27.65 3.08 42.63
C CYS A 978 -28.52 4.23 43.18
N GLY A 979 -28.06 4.95 44.21
CA GLY A 979 -28.75 6.14 44.69
C GLY A 979 -28.88 7.21 43.59
N LYS A 980 -29.97 8.00 43.59
CA LYS A 980 -30.27 8.98 42.54
C LYS A 980 -29.12 9.95 42.24
N VAL A 981 -28.41 10.39 43.26
CA VAL A 981 -27.26 11.31 43.12
C VAL A 981 -26.11 10.62 42.40
N THR A 982 -25.64 9.49 42.91
CA THR A 982 -24.54 8.70 42.32
C THR A 982 -24.86 8.28 40.88
N GLY A 983 -26.09 7.79 40.64
CA GLY A 983 -26.53 7.41 39.31
C GLY A 983 -26.55 8.60 38.34
N SER A 984 -26.97 9.78 38.79
CA SER A 984 -27.00 10.98 37.93
C SER A 984 -25.58 11.45 37.58
N ILE A 985 -24.65 11.45 38.54
CA ILE A 985 -23.23 11.79 38.30
C ILE A 985 -22.62 10.84 37.26
N ILE A 986 -22.86 9.54 37.38
CA ILE A 986 -22.32 8.54 36.46
C ILE A 986 -22.90 8.73 35.05
N ILE A 987 -24.19 9.00 34.92
CA ILE A 987 -24.79 9.32 33.61
C ILE A 987 -24.16 10.57 33.00
N ILE A 988 -23.99 11.65 33.78
CA ILE A 988 -23.35 12.88 33.29
C ILE A 988 -21.93 12.61 32.78
N LEU A 989 -21.14 11.84 33.52
CA LEU A 989 -19.79 11.45 33.10
C LEU A 989 -19.80 10.63 31.80
N ILE A 990 -20.69 9.63 31.69
CA ILE A 990 -20.84 8.82 30.47
C ILE A 990 -21.18 9.72 29.28
N LEU A 991 -22.17 10.61 29.43
CA LEU A 991 -22.61 11.51 28.35
C LEU A 991 -21.53 12.54 27.98
N ALA A 992 -20.69 12.97 28.93
CA ALA A 992 -19.58 13.89 28.67
C ALA A 992 -18.42 13.21 27.92
N ILE A 993 -18.11 11.96 28.22
CA ILE A 993 -17.00 11.21 27.59
C ILE A 993 -17.36 10.71 26.18
N THR A 994 -18.61 10.28 26.00
CA THR A 994 -19.11 9.67 24.76
C THR A 994 -18.81 10.47 23.47
N PRO A 995 -18.98 11.81 23.41
CA PRO A 995 -18.74 12.59 22.20
C PRO A 995 -17.29 13.00 21.93
N ILE A 996 -16.32 12.73 22.82
CA ILE A 996 -14.94 13.26 22.70
C ILE A 996 -14.31 12.90 21.35
N SER A 997 -14.29 11.60 20.98
CA SER A 997 -13.73 11.16 19.70
C SER A 997 -14.58 11.63 18.50
N ALA A 998 -15.91 11.68 18.63
CA ALA A 998 -16.77 12.15 17.55
C ALA A 998 -16.55 13.64 17.23
N LEU A 999 -16.33 14.47 18.25
CA LEU A 999 -15.93 15.88 18.09
C LEU A 999 -14.56 16.00 17.43
N ALA A 1000 -13.62 15.11 17.78
CA ALA A 1000 -12.31 15.08 17.14
C ALA A 1000 -12.39 14.72 15.65
N THR A 1001 -13.22 13.74 15.28
CA THR A 1001 -13.48 13.36 13.88
C THR A 1001 -13.95 14.54 13.04
N PHE A 1002 -14.86 15.36 13.57
CA PHE A 1002 -15.42 16.50 12.82
C PHE A 1002 -14.63 17.81 12.94
N LYS A 1003 -13.58 17.88 13.77
CA LYS A 1003 -12.76 19.09 13.94
C LYS A 1003 -12.27 19.65 12.60
N GLY A 1004 -11.76 18.77 11.72
CA GLY A 1004 -11.27 19.14 10.39
C GLY A 1004 -12.34 19.76 9.50
N TYR A 1005 -13.63 19.49 9.73
CA TYR A 1005 -14.75 19.97 8.91
C TYR A 1005 -15.20 21.41 9.24
N PHE A 1006 -14.65 21.97 10.32
CA PHE A 1006 -14.85 23.37 10.72
C PHE A 1006 -13.73 24.28 10.21
N SER A 1007 -12.78 23.79 9.40
CA SER A 1007 -11.77 24.67 8.81
C SER A 1007 -12.39 25.69 7.84
N ASN A 1008 -11.61 26.72 7.51
CA ASN A 1008 -12.07 27.80 6.66
C ASN A 1008 -12.14 27.42 5.18
N PHE A 1009 -11.37 26.41 4.75
CA PHE A 1009 -11.27 25.95 3.36
C PHE A 1009 -11.52 24.44 3.25
N PRO A 1010 -12.14 23.96 2.16
CA PRO A 1010 -12.32 22.53 1.92
C PRO A 1010 -10.98 21.79 1.80
N HIS A 1011 -10.98 20.46 1.90
CA HIS A 1011 -9.74 19.69 1.70
C HIS A 1011 -9.41 19.55 0.21
N ALA A 1012 -10.45 19.40 -0.63
CA ALA A 1012 -10.33 19.30 -2.07
C ALA A 1012 -11.30 20.24 -2.79
N ARG A 1013 -11.02 20.61 -4.04
CA ARG A 1013 -11.86 21.48 -4.85
C ARG A 1013 -11.84 21.13 -6.34
N LEU A 1014 -12.93 21.42 -7.04
CA LEU A 1014 -12.93 21.58 -8.49
C LEU A 1014 -12.87 23.08 -8.78
N THR A 1015 -11.91 23.55 -9.56
CA THR A 1015 -11.77 25.00 -9.83
C THR A 1015 -12.96 25.53 -10.65
N ALA A 1016 -13.17 26.84 -10.65
CA ALA A 1016 -14.20 27.45 -11.50
C ALA A 1016 -13.94 27.22 -13.00
N ASN A 1017 -12.67 27.23 -13.42
CA ASN A 1017 -12.27 27.00 -14.81
C ASN A 1017 -12.47 25.52 -15.22
N GLU A 1018 -12.12 24.56 -14.36
CA GLU A 1018 -12.42 23.14 -14.62
C GLU A 1018 -13.93 22.88 -14.62
N LEU A 1019 -14.68 23.49 -13.69
CA LEU A 1019 -16.14 23.38 -13.66
C LEU A 1019 -16.80 23.90 -14.94
N GLU A 1020 -16.35 25.06 -15.45
CA GLU A 1020 -16.79 25.60 -16.72
C GLU A 1020 -16.52 24.62 -17.87
N ALA A 1021 -15.30 24.09 -17.96
CA ALA A 1021 -14.89 23.15 -18.99
C ALA A 1021 -15.73 21.85 -18.95
N LEU A 1022 -15.93 21.28 -17.76
CA LEU A 1022 -16.72 20.05 -17.59
C LEU A 1022 -18.22 20.28 -17.82
N THR A 1023 -18.73 21.47 -17.49
CA THR A 1023 -20.11 21.87 -17.82
C THR A 1023 -20.30 22.04 -19.32
N PHE A 1024 -19.33 22.65 -20.01
CA PHE A 1024 -19.31 22.69 -21.47
C PHE A 1024 -19.29 21.27 -22.04
N LEU A 1025 -18.40 20.41 -21.54
CA LEU A 1025 -18.31 19.01 -21.98
C LEU A 1025 -19.61 18.26 -21.73
N HIS A 1026 -20.30 18.51 -20.62
CA HIS A 1026 -21.62 17.93 -20.33
C HIS A 1026 -22.64 18.23 -21.44
N SER A 1027 -22.65 19.46 -21.96
CA SER A 1027 -23.56 19.88 -23.04
C SER A 1027 -23.28 19.24 -24.41
N GLN A 1028 -22.09 18.64 -24.60
CA GLN A 1028 -21.73 17.96 -25.85
C GLN A 1028 -22.40 16.59 -25.99
N PRO A 1029 -22.57 16.05 -27.22
CA PRO A 1029 -23.11 14.72 -27.43
C PRO A 1029 -22.36 13.62 -26.66
N GLN A 1030 -23.01 12.50 -26.38
CA GLN A 1030 -22.38 11.38 -25.67
C GLN A 1030 -21.14 10.84 -26.41
N GLY A 1031 -20.14 10.40 -25.65
CA GLY A 1031 -18.87 9.89 -26.15
C GLY A 1031 -17.88 9.59 -25.02
N ILE A 1032 -16.85 8.78 -25.31
CA ILE A 1032 -15.81 8.42 -24.35
C ILE A 1032 -14.82 9.57 -24.23
N VAL A 1033 -14.50 9.94 -22.98
CA VAL A 1033 -13.50 10.98 -22.68
C VAL A 1033 -12.16 10.31 -22.31
N LEU A 1034 -11.09 10.73 -22.95
CA LEU A 1034 -9.72 10.43 -22.53
C LEU A 1034 -9.17 11.61 -21.75
N THR A 1035 -8.72 11.37 -20.52
CA THR A 1035 -8.08 12.37 -19.66
C THR A 1035 -6.71 11.89 -19.22
N VAL A 1036 -5.86 12.82 -18.80
CA VAL A 1036 -4.52 12.51 -18.29
C VAL A 1036 -4.66 11.67 -17.01
N PRO A 1037 -4.05 10.47 -16.94
CA PRO A 1037 -4.13 9.64 -15.75
C PRO A 1037 -3.55 10.34 -14.50
N TYR A 1038 -4.10 10.01 -13.33
CA TYR A 1038 -3.67 10.55 -12.05
C TYR A 1038 -2.17 10.33 -11.80
N ASP A 1039 -1.51 11.37 -11.29
CA ASP A 1039 -0.12 11.33 -10.85
C ASP A 1039 -0.05 11.69 -9.36
N LYS A 1040 0.23 10.67 -8.54
CA LYS A 1040 0.35 10.78 -7.08
C LYS A 1040 1.42 11.79 -6.64
N ASN A 1041 2.46 12.01 -7.44
CA ASN A 1041 3.56 12.92 -7.09
C ASN A 1041 3.15 14.39 -7.27
N LEU A 1042 2.16 14.68 -8.12
CA LEU A 1042 1.69 16.05 -8.31
C LEU A 1042 1.06 16.64 -7.06
N ARG A 1043 0.45 15.82 -6.20
CA ARG A 1043 -0.17 16.31 -4.95
C ARG A 1043 0.81 17.10 -4.08
N LEU A 1044 2.09 16.73 -4.09
CA LEU A 1044 3.14 17.42 -3.32
C LEU A 1044 3.32 18.88 -3.76
N LYS A 1045 3.02 19.19 -5.03
CA LYS A 1045 3.11 20.53 -5.64
C LYS A 1045 2.00 21.48 -5.23
N PHE A 1046 0.96 21.02 -4.55
CA PHE A 1046 -0.20 21.85 -4.22
C PHE A 1046 -0.34 22.03 -2.71
N ALA A 1047 -0.91 23.17 -2.33
CA ALA A 1047 -1.40 23.38 -0.97
C ALA A 1047 -2.91 23.05 -0.91
N GLU A 1048 -3.41 22.68 0.27
CA GLU A 1048 -4.85 22.64 0.50
C GLU A 1048 -5.46 24.03 0.31
N PRO A 1049 -6.66 24.14 -0.32
CA PRO A 1049 -7.48 23.07 -0.91
C PRO A 1049 -6.90 22.49 -2.22
N TYR A 1050 -6.71 21.16 -2.25
CA TYR A 1050 -6.16 20.47 -3.43
C TYR A 1050 -7.17 20.43 -4.59
N PRO A 1051 -6.77 20.73 -5.85
CA PRO A 1051 -7.60 20.38 -7.01
C PRO A 1051 -7.93 18.88 -7.04
N LEU A 1052 -9.15 18.51 -7.45
CA LEU A 1052 -9.58 17.09 -7.48
C LEU A 1052 -8.63 16.21 -8.28
N MET A 1053 -8.07 16.73 -9.37
CA MET A 1053 -7.10 16.04 -10.23
C MET A 1053 -5.81 15.60 -9.53
N VAL A 1054 -5.47 16.17 -8.37
CA VAL A 1054 -4.29 15.82 -7.57
C VAL A 1054 -4.62 15.42 -6.14
N TYR A 1055 -5.89 15.42 -5.74
CA TYR A 1055 -6.28 15.07 -4.38
C TYR A 1055 -6.14 13.57 -4.13
N GLU A 1056 -6.79 12.77 -4.95
CA GLU A 1056 -6.68 11.31 -5.03
C GLU A 1056 -7.13 10.91 -6.43
N THR A 1057 -6.76 9.72 -6.91
CA THR A 1057 -7.34 9.18 -8.14
C THR A 1057 -8.86 9.17 -8.05
N SER A 1058 -9.60 9.85 -8.93
CA SER A 1058 -11.06 9.94 -8.82
C SER A 1058 -11.73 10.01 -10.18
N ALA A 1059 -13.00 9.64 -10.27
CA ALA A 1059 -13.81 9.72 -11.49
C ALA A 1059 -14.41 11.13 -11.73
N TYR A 1060 -13.68 12.20 -11.42
CA TYR A 1060 -14.25 13.55 -11.39
C TYR A 1060 -14.64 14.06 -12.78
N VAL A 1061 -13.91 13.69 -13.84
CA VAL A 1061 -14.29 14.07 -15.20
C VAL A 1061 -15.63 13.41 -15.55
N SER A 1062 -15.82 12.13 -15.25
CA SER A 1062 -17.14 11.49 -15.41
C SER A 1062 -18.21 12.09 -14.50
N ALA A 1063 -17.89 12.48 -13.27
CA ALA A 1063 -18.84 13.01 -12.29
C ALA A 1063 -19.46 14.35 -12.71
N PHE A 1064 -18.73 15.19 -13.44
CA PHE A 1064 -19.20 16.51 -13.84
C PHE A 1064 -19.57 16.60 -15.32
N SER A 1065 -18.92 15.83 -16.21
CA SER A 1065 -19.33 15.78 -17.62
C SER A 1065 -20.52 14.85 -17.86
N GLY A 1066 -20.78 13.89 -16.96
CA GLY A 1066 -21.78 12.84 -17.14
C GLY A 1066 -21.43 11.84 -18.25
N LYS A 1067 -20.19 11.84 -18.74
CA LYS A 1067 -19.69 10.97 -19.80
C LYS A 1067 -18.71 9.95 -19.22
N PRO A 1068 -18.71 8.69 -19.71
CA PRO A 1068 -17.75 7.70 -19.23
C PRO A 1068 -16.33 8.03 -19.72
N THR A 1069 -15.34 7.74 -18.89
CA THR A 1069 -13.93 7.96 -19.23
C THR A 1069 -13.22 6.66 -19.61
N PHE A 1070 -12.16 6.77 -20.41
CA PHE A 1070 -11.41 5.59 -20.88
C PHE A 1070 -10.80 4.80 -19.72
N ILE A 1071 -10.17 5.52 -18.79
CA ILE A 1071 -9.66 5.06 -17.51
C ILE A 1071 -9.60 6.23 -16.51
N GLU A 1072 -10.28 6.10 -15.37
CA GLU A 1072 -10.16 6.95 -14.19
C GLU A 1072 -10.43 6.11 -12.94
N ASP A 1073 -10.04 6.63 -11.78
CA ASP A 1073 -10.33 6.04 -10.47
C ASP A 1073 -9.74 4.62 -10.29
N GLU A 1074 -8.40 4.55 -10.28
CA GLU A 1074 -7.65 3.29 -10.14
C GLU A 1074 -8.06 2.49 -8.90
N ILE A 1075 -8.38 3.18 -7.79
CA ILE A 1075 -8.83 2.56 -6.55
C ILE A 1075 -10.17 1.86 -6.76
N GLN A 1076 -11.15 2.49 -7.42
CA GLN A 1076 -12.42 1.85 -7.71
C GLN A 1076 -12.25 0.71 -8.71
N GLN A 1077 -11.40 0.85 -9.74
CA GLN A 1077 -11.17 -0.26 -10.67
C GLN A 1077 -10.56 -1.49 -9.99
N GLU A 1078 -9.67 -1.29 -9.00
CA GLU A 1078 -9.15 -2.37 -8.17
C GLU A 1078 -10.22 -3.01 -7.27
N ILE A 1079 -11.08 -2.21 -6.64
CA ILE A 1079 -12.22 -2.70 -5.82
C ILE A 1079 -13.17 -3.55 -6.67
N LEU A 1080 -13.43 -3.15 -7.91
CA LEU A 1080 -14.29 -3.85 -8.86
C LEU A 1080 -13.63 -5.08 -9.49
N GLN A 1081 -12.33 -5.30 -9.24
CA GLN A 1081 -11.50 -6.35 -9.81
C GLN A 1081 -11.41 -6.32 -11.35
N ILE A 1082 -11.40 -5.12 -11.92
CA ILE A 1082 -11.23 -4.92 -13.35
C ILE A 1082 -9.74 -4.90 -13.68
N ASP A 1083 -9.33 -5.61 -14.73
CA ASP A 1083 -7.96 -5.52 -15.24
C ASP A 1083 -7.75 -4.18 -15.98
N TYR A 1084 -7.41 -3.15 -15.21
CA TYR A 1084 -7.29 -1.77 -15.70
C TYR A 1084 -5.88 -1.37 -16.10
N LYS A 1085 -4.84 -2.13 -15.68
CA LYS A 1085 -3.43 -1.76 -15.82
C LYS A 1085 -3.04 -1.51 -17.28
N LYS A 1086 -3.53 -2.36 -18.18
CA LYS A 1086 -3.32 -2.20 -19.62
C LYS A 1086 -3.80 -0.83 -20.13
N ARG A 1087 -5.05 -0.45 -19.81
CA ARG A 1087 -5.61 0.83 -20.26
C ARG A 1087 -4.91 2.02 -19.61
N LEU A 1088 -4.52 1.90 -18.34
CA LEU A 1088 -3.74 2.93 -17.67
C LEU A 1088 -2.41 3.19 -18.40
N VAL A 1089 -1.69 2.13 -18.75
CA VAL A 1089 -0.43 2.23 -19.51
C VAL A 1089 -0.67 2.75 -20.93
N GLU A 1090 -1.72 2.32 -21.62
CA GLU A 1090 -2.11 2.87 -22.93
C GLU A 1090 -2.42 4.37 -22.84
N ALA A 1091 -3.17 4.84 -21.84
CA ALA A 1091 -3.45 6.25 -21.64
C ALA A 1091 -2.18 7.07 -21.34
N LYS A 1092 -1.31 6.58 -20.45
CA LYS A 1092 0.00 7.23 -20.18
C LYS A 1092 0.87 7.29 -21.43
N ASN A 1093 0.87 6.23 -22.25
CA ASN A 1093 1.60 6.18 -23.51
C ASN A 1093 1.09 7.18 -24.54
N PHE A 1094 -0.22 7.44 -24.58
CA PHE A 1094 -0.81 8.43 -25.46
C PHE A 1094 -0.32 9.84 -25.11
N PHE A 1095 -0.36 10.21 -23.84
CA PHE A 1095 0.03 11.56 -23.40
C PHE A 1095 1.55 11.79 -23.32
N SER A 1096 2.35 10.74 -23.17
CA SER A 1096 3.83 10.83 -23.18
C SER A 1096 4.47 10.53 -24.53
N GLY A 1097 3.77 9.85 -25.43
CA GLY A 1097 4.32 9.29 -26.67
C GLY A 1097 4.30 10.27 -27.85
N LYS A 1098 5.30 10.13 -28.74
CA LYS A 1098 5.39 10.87 -30.02
C LYS A 1098 5.00 10.03 -31.25
N ASP A 1099 4.55 8.80 -31.05
CA ASP A 1099 4.16 7.89 -32.14
C ASP A 1099 2.76 8.21 -32.66
N LEU A 1100 2.71 8.95 -33.76
CA LEU A 1100 1.46 9.45 -34.34
C LEU A 1100 0.58 8.36 -34.93
N ILE A 1101 1.19 7.31 -35.48
CA ILE A 1101 0.44 6.22 -36.12
C ILE A 1101 -0.28 5.43 -35.04
N TRP A 1102 0.45 5.03 -34.00
CA TRP A 1102 -0.12 4.34 -32.86
C TRP A 1102 -1.18 5.20 -32.15
N SER A 1103 -0.92 6.49 -31.92
CA SER A 1103 -1.87 7.38 -31.25
C SER A 1103 -3.18 7.54 -32.03
N LYS A 1104 -3.13 7.62 -33.37
CA LYS A 1104 -4.34 7.68 -34.20
C LYS A 1104 -5.13 6.36 -34.15
N GLU A 1105 -4.45 5.22 -34.24
CA GLU A 1105 -5.09 3.91 -34.09
C GLU A 1105 -5.68 3.70 -32.70
N PHE A 1106 -4.99 4.17 -31.65
CA PHE A 1106 -5.44 4.11 -30.27
C PHE A 1106 -6.75 4.87 -30.06
N LEU A 1107 -6.85 6.11 -30.54
CA LEU A 1107 -8.07 6.92 -30.43
C LEU A 1107 -9.26 6.23 -31.14
N LYS A 1108 -9.04 5.75 -32.37
CA LYS A 1108 -10.07 5.09 -33.16
C LYS A 1108 -10.51 3.75 -32.57
N LYS A 1109 -9.55 2.89 -32.19
CA LYS A 1109 -9.82 1.55 -31.64
C LYS A 1109 -10.62 1.62 -30.34
N ASN A 1110 -10.34 2.62 -29.51
CA ASN A 1110 -11.00 2.80 -28.22
C ASN A 1110 -12.24 3.71 -28.28
N ASN A 1111 -12.66 4.14 -29.48
CA ASN A 1111 -13.80 5.03 -29.70
C ASN A 1111 -13.72 6.31 -28.84
N ILE A 1112 -12.52 6.87 -28.67
CA ILE A 1112 -12.33 8.13 -27.94
C ILE A 1112 -12.98 9.25 -28.76
N LYS A 1113 -13.89 10.00 -28.13
CA LYS A 1113 -14.57 11.13 -28.77
C LYS A 1113 -14.01 12.47 -28.30
N TYR A 1114 -13.68 12.58 -27.01
CA TYR A 1114 -13.19 13.82 -26.44
C TYR A 1114 -11.88 13.59 -25.70
N LEU A 1115 -10.98 14.56 -25.77
CA LEU A 1115 -9.81 14.65 -24.91
C LEU A 1115 -10.05 15.79 -23.93
N TYR A 1116 -9.93 15.50 -22.64
CA TYR A 1116 -9.94 16.50 -21.57
C TYR A 1116 -8.50 16.66 -21.05
N ILE A 1117 -7.91 17.83 -21.26
CA ILE A 1117 -6.48 18.05 -20.99
C ILE A 1117 -6.32 19.24 -20.05
N PRO A 1118 -6.02 18.99 -18.76
CA PRO A 1118 -5.58 20.05 -17.86
C PRO A 1118 -4.24 20.63 -18.33
N LYS A 1119 -4.17 21.95 -18.50
CA LYS A 1119 -2.99 22.65 -19.03
C LYS A 1119 -1.74 22.51 -18.17
N ILE A 1120 -1.91 22.22 -16.88
CA ILE A 1120 -0.78 22.02 -15.96
C ILE A 1120 0.17 20.91 -16.40
N PHE A 1121 -0.31 19.94 -17.19
CA PHE A 1121 0.54 18.87 -17.72
C PHE A 1121 1.41 19.30 -18.91
N ASN A 1122 1.22 20.52 -19.45
CA ASN A 1122 1.98 21.07 -20.59
C ASN A 1122 2.07 20.12 -21.79
N ILE A 1123 0.98 19.40 -22.07
CA ILE A 1123 0.94 18.39 -23.14
C ILE A 1123 0.71 19.10 -24.47
N ALA A 1124 1.68 19.01 -25.38
CA ALA A 1124 1.56 19.51 -26.75
C ALA A 1124 1.19 18.36 -27.70
N LEU A 1125 -0.07 18.32 -28.17
CA LEU A 1125 -0.53 17.36 -29.17
C LEU A 1125 -0.45 17.96 -30.58
N PRO A 1126 -0.07 17.16 -31.60
CA PRO A 1126 -0.06 17.61 -32.99
C PRO A 1126 -1.46 17.47 -33.61
N ASP A 1127 -2.35 18.39 -33.26
CA ASP A 1127 -3.81 18.34 -33.50
C ASP A 1127 -4.19 17.96 -34.93
N LYS A 1128 -3.60 18.62 -35.94
CA LYS A 1128 -3.90 18.38 -37.36
C LYS A 1128 -3.57 16.96 -37.84
N ARG A 1129 -2.57 16.30 -37.22
CA ARG A 1129 -2.15 14.94 -37.62
C ARG A 1129 -2.93 13.84 -36.90
N LEU A 1130 -3.49 14.17 -35.75
CA LEU A 1130 -4.35 13.28 -34.95
C LEU A 1130 -5.84 13.49 -35.21
N GLU A 1131 -6.21 14.35 -36.18
CA GLU A 1131 -7.61 14.69 -36.52
C GLU A 1131 -8.39 15.24 -35.31
N LEU A 1132 -7.69 16.03 -34.48
CA LEU A 1132 -8.24 16.68 -33.30
C LEU A 1132 -8.72 18.09 -33.63
N ILE A 1133 -9.91 18.44 -33.14
CA ILE A 1133 -10.51 19.77 -33.26
C ILE A 1133 -10.62 20.36 -31.86
N LEU A 1134 -9.96 21.49 -31.61
CA LEU A 1134 -10.12 22.22 -30.34
C LEU A 1134 -11.55 22.81 -30.27
N ILE A 1135 -12.34 22.35 -29.30
CA ILE A 1135 -13.75 22.78 -29.12
C ILE A 1135 -13.97 23.64 -27.88
N PHE A 1136 -13.05 23.63 -26.91
CA PHE A 1136 -13.06 24.50 -25.74
C PHE A 1136 -11.66 24.78 -25.22
N ASN A 1137 -11.44 25.99 -24.73
CA ASN A 1137 -10.15 26.43 -24.20
C ASN A 1137 -10.35 27.55 -23.16
N ASN A 1138 -9.84 27.37 -21.95
CA ASN A 1138 -9.75 28.43 -20.95
C ASN A 1138 -8.38 28.44 -20.26
N ASN A 1139 -8.24 29.10 -19.11
CA ASN A 1139 -6.95 29.26 -18.44
C ASN A 1139 -6.39 27.94 -17.87
N GLU A 1140 -7.22 26.93 -17.60
CA GLU A 1140 -6.80 25.69 -16.93
C GLU A 1140 -7.00 24.43 -17.78
N VAL A 1141 -7.90 24.44 -18.76
CA VAL A 1141 -8.30 23.23 -19.51
C VAL A 1141 -8.43 23.50 -21.00
N GLU A 1142 -8.03 22.51 -21.78
CA GLU A 1142 -8.35 22.38 -23.20
C GLU A 1142 -9.20 21.12 -23.43
N ILE A 1143 -10.20 21.24 -24.30
CA ILE A 1143 -11.01 20.09 -24.74
C ILE A 1143 -10.94 20.00 -26.25
N MET A 1144 -10.57 18.82 -26.74
CA MET A 1144 -10.51 18.51 -28.15
C MET A 1144 -11.51 17.40 -28.51
N GLU A 1145 -12.13 17.49 -29.67
CA GLU A 1145 -12.96 16.45 -30.27
C GLU A 1145 -12.15 15.65 -31.30
N VAL A 1146 -12.31 14.33 -31.28
CA VAL A 1146 -11.74 13.41 -32.28
C VAL A 1146 -12.72 13.30 -33.44
N SER A 1147 -12.23 13.56 -34.67
CA SER A 1147 -13.05 13.56 -35.89
C SER A 1147 -13.46 12.18 -36.38
#